data_AF-A0A8H4A743-F1
#
_entry.id   AF-A0A8H4A743-F1
#
_cell.length_a   1.000
_cell.length_b   1.000
_cell.length_c   1.000
_cell.angle_alpha   90.00
_cell.angle_beta   90.00
_cell.angle_gamma   90.00
#
_symmetry.space_group_name_H-M   'P 1'
#
loop_
_entity.id
_entity.type
_entity.pdbx_description
1 polymer ?
#
loop_
_entity_poly.entity_id
_entity_poly.type
_entity_poly.pdbx_seq_one_letter_code
_entity_poly.pdbx_strand_id
1 'polypeptide(L)'
;MSEYLSKAAAFAQNAAKLSKKVSEGIVENAREFGLEATSSGHYFDTSEEKMRDIKRQLDSRHDREKMDGLKRLIAMISKGRDVSEFFPDVVKNVASQNLEIRKLVYIYLLRYAEQEPDLALLSINTFQRDLTDQNQLIRAMALRVMSGIRVPVISPIVLLAIKKCMTDLSPYVRKTAAHAIPKCYSLDPSQKDALVDIITTLLNDNSPFTIGSVITAFNEVCPDRLDLIHPHYRKFCRMLIDADEWGQIVIMGLLLRYARTQFLNPNPDNLRVAEKEKSKTVNSDEDSDESDNSLDKSYALDPDHEQLLRDSLPLLQSRNSAVVLSVAKIFYHLAPTADAYKLSKPLIRLLHSHREIQYVVLANIATMATQRPYLFEPHLQQFFVRSTDPAFIRNLKMEIMTLVATESNITGILRELQEYVKSPNKDFATSAIRAIGRCAIGMPEMAESCLNGLMKLLWSKNDAVVAESVVVIKRLLQLRPQDNADMIIQLAKALDHITVPMARASIFWLVGQYAQNLEKVAPDILRKAAKTFTTEADVVKLQIINLGGKLLSLHSTDHTLNLLFQYILNLARYDLNYDIRDRARLLRGLVLISEKKETNIDNMGVEGMLSKELNESSILTNNLKQILLCEKEAPSEESPSVGRDRFTIGSMSLVLNYSVPGYKSLPDWPTEKPDGSVRENLDDTWNRNQYIKGFGSDSFGRYIPPSTYDNKPVTKQYNDSYDSEHFYDSYESSDDNRNHDEKTGKLSLLFIFFIYRKVPNKQPPKIRKPYI
;
A
#
# COMPACT_ATOMS: atom_id res chain seq x y z
N MET A 1 27.07 -53.14 -13.19
CA MET A 1 26.06 -52.07 -13.40
C MET A 1 24.62 -52.61 -13.32
N SER A 2 24.29 -53.72 -13.99
CA SER A 2 22.97 -54.40 -13.90
C SER A 2 22.55 -54.81 -12.48
N GLU A 3 23.46 -55.41 -11.68
CA GLU A 3 23.15 -55.78 -10.28
C GLU A 3 22.92 -54.58 -9.35
N TYR A 4 23.54 -53.43 -9.64
CA TYR A 4 23.32 -52.21 -8.86
C TYR A 4 21.94 -51.62 -9.16
N LEU A 5 21.51 -51.67 -10.43
CA LEU A 5 20.18 -51.25 -10.85
C LEU A 5 19.08 -52.15 -10.29
N SER A 6 19.30 -53.47 -10.22
CA SER A 6 18.32 -54.39 -9.63
C SER A 6 18.19 -54.20 -8.12
N LYS A 7 19.31 -54.00 -7.40
CA LYS A 7 19.29 -53.68 -5.96
C LYS A 7 18.65 -52.32 -5.68
N ALA A 8 18.90 -51.32 -6.51
CA ALA A 8 18.25 -50.02 -6.39
C ALA A 8 16.73 -50.09 -6.65
N ALA A 9 16.30 -50.88 -7.64
CA ALA A 9 14.87 -51.10 -7.91
C ALA A 9 14.16 -51.87 -6.79
N ALA A 10 14.81 -52.89 -6.23
CA ALA A 10 14.30 -53.63 -5.07
C ALA A 10 14.23 -52.74 -3.82
N PHE A 11 15.23 -51.89 -3.60
CA PHE A 11 15.24 -50.91 -2.51
C PHE A 11 14.12 -49.88 -2.67
N ALA A 12 13.91 -49.35 -3.88
CA ALA A 12 12.82 -48.42 -4.18
C ALA A 12 11.45 -49.06 -3.97
N GLN A 13 11.24 -50.32 -4.38
CA GLN A 13 10.00 -51.05 -4.11
C GLN A 13 9.78 -51.30 -2.61
N ASN A 14 10.84 -51.63 -1.87
CA ASN A 14 10.73 -51.84 -0.42
C ASN A 14 10.49 -50.52 0.32
N ALA A 15 11.10 -49.42 -0.13
CA ALA A 15 10.83 -48.08 0.40
C ALA A 15 9.39 -47.62 0.10
N ALA A 16 8.85 -47.93 -1.08
CA ALA A 16 7.45 -47.67 -1.41
C ALA A 16 6.48 -48.50 -0.56
N LYS A 17 6.80 -49.79 -0.32
CA LYS A 17 6.01 -50.65 0.59
C LYS A 17 6.09 -50.17 2.05
N LEU A 18 7.26 -49.72 2.49
CA LEU A 18 7.45 -49.17 3.84
C LEU A 18 6.70 -47.84 4.00
N SER A 19 6.77 -46.95 3.02
CA SER A 19 5.99 -45.70 3.01
C SER A 19 4.48 -45.97 3.06
N LYS A 20 4.01 -46.97 2.31
CA LYS A 20 2.60 -47.39 2.34
C LYS A 20 2.20 -47.95 3.71
N LYS A 21 3.01 -48.83 4.30
CA LYS A 21 2.79 -49.35 5.66
C LYS A 21 2.87 -48.28 6.75
N VAL A 22 3.77 -47.30 6.61
CA VAL A 22 3.88 -46.17 7.54
C VAL A 22 2.66 -45.26 7.41
N SER A 23 2.14 -45.05 6.19
CA SER A 23 0.89 -44.30 5.99
C SER A 23 -0.32 -45.03 6.57
N GLU A 24 -0.40 -46.36 6.40
CA GLU A 24 -1.45 -47.19 6.98
C GLU A 24 -1.35 -47.22 8.52
N GLY A 25 -0.14 -47.35 9.06
CA GLY A 25 0.11 -47.32 10.51
C GLY A 25 -0.10 -45.95 11.17
N ILE A 26 0.13 -44.84 10.46
CA ILE A 26 -0.23 -43.50 10.97
C ILE A 26 -1.76 -43.33 11.02
N VAL A 27 -2.49 -43.92 10.07
CA VAL A 27 -3.95 -43.91 10.04
C VAL A 27 -4.55 -44.83 11.11
N GLU A 28 -3.94 -45.98 11.38
CA GLU A 28 -4.32 -46.87 12.48
C GLU A 28 -4.00 -46.25 13.85
N ASN A 29 -2.81 -45.67 14.03
CA ASN A 29 -2.45 -44.99 15.27
C ASN A 29 -3.34 -43.76 15.53
N ALA A 30 -3.80 -43.05 14.48
CA ALA A 30 -4.77 -41.97 14.63
C ALA A 30 -6.16 -42.47 15.05
N ARG A 31 -6.55 -43.70 14.69
CA ARG A 31 -7.77 -44.36 15.18
C ARG A 31 -7.66 -44.80 16.64
N GLU A 32 -6.49 -45.28 17.06
CA GLU A 32 -6.25 -45.80 18.41
C GLU A 32 -6.23 -44.68 19.46
N PHE A 33 -5.88 -43.46 19.08
CA PHE A 33 -5.87 -42.27 19.97
C PHE A 33 -7.24 -41.60 20.19
N GLY A 34 -8.36 -42.23 19.79
CA GLY A 34 -9.70 -41.69 20.06
C GLY A 34 -10.00 -40.34 19.38
N LEU A 35 -9.15 -39.93 18.44
CA LEU A 35 -9.50 -38.93 17.44
C LEU A 35 -10.45 -39.62 16.46
N GLU A 36 -11.73 -39.73 16.84
CA GLU A 36 -12.78 -39.89 15.86
C GLU A 36 -12.56 -38.78 14.84
N ALA A 37 -12.00 -39.16 13.70
CA ALA A 37 -11.90 -38.30 12.55
C ALA A 37 -13.31 -37.79 12.32
N THR A 38 -13.53 -36.51 12.69
CA THR A 38 -14.73 -35.78 12.32
C THR A 38 -15.06 -36.17 10.89
N SER A 39 -16.29 -36.62 10.67
CA SER A 39 -16.83 -37.23 9.44
C SER A 39 -16.31 -36.68 8.09
N SER A 40 -15.76 -35.46 8.08
CA SER A 40 -15.01 -34.81 7.01
C SER A 40 -13.78 -35.55 6.44
N GLY A 41 -13.01 -36.30 7.24
CA GLY A 41 -11.75 -36.92 6.79
C GLY A 41 -11.94 -38.04 5.76
N HIS A 42 -13.06 -38.77 5.83
CA HIS A 42 -13.38 -39.87 4.94
C HIS A 42 -13.63 -39.43 3.48
N TYR A 43 -14.01 -38.17 3.26
CA TYR A 43 -14.29 -37.65 1.92
C TYR A 43 -13.02 -37.31 1.13
N PHE A 44 -11.87 -37.17 1.82
CA PHE A 44 -10.57 -36.99 1.18
C PHE A 44 -9.88 -38.31 0.85
N ASP A 45 -10.49 -39.45 1.16
CA ASP A 45 -9.97 -40.76 0.75
C ASP A 45 -10.31 -41.04 -0.73
N THR A 46 -9.27 -41.25 -1.54
CA THR A 46 -9.28 -41.26 -3.01
C THR A 46 -9.11 -42.66 -3.59
N SER A 47 -9.57 -43.71 -2.92
CA SER A 47 -9.50 -45.06 -3.49
C SER A 47 -10.28 -45.14 -4.81
N GLU A 48 -9.72 -45.81 -5.82
CA GLU A 48 -10.33 -45.94 -7.15
C GLU A 48 -11.68 -46.68 -7.11
N GLU A 49 -11.89 -47.56 -6.13
CA GLU A 49 -13.17 -48.21 -5.87
C GLU A 49 -14.26 -47.20 -5.50
N LYS A 50 -13.94 -46.26 -4.59
CA LYS A 50 -14.87 -45.19 -4.18
C LYS A 50 -15.16 -44.22 -5.33
N MET A 51 -14.32 -44.16 -6.37
CA MET A 51 -14.53 -43.33 -7.56
C MET A 51 -15.58 -43.92 -8.51
N ARG A 52 -15.67 -45.25 -8.62
CA ARG A 52 -16.71 -45.94 -9.40
C ARG A 52 -18.08 -45.84 -8.72
N ASP A 53 -18.10 -45.76 -7.39
CA ASP A 53 -19.33 -45.64 -6.61
C ASP A 53 -20.00 -44.26 -6.72
N ILE A 54 -19.27 -43.20 -7.12
CA ILE A 54 -19.83 -41.83 -7.20
C ILE A 54 -21.02 -41.79 -8.16
N LYS A 55 -20.90 -42.41 -9.33
CA LYS A 55 -22.00 -42.44 -10.31
C LYS A 55 -23.25 -43.10 -9.73
N ARG A 56 -23.07 -44.24 -9.06
CA ARG A 56 -24.15 -44.97 -8.38
C ARG A 56 -24.77 -44.15 -7.24
N GLN A 57 -23.96 -43.44 -6.48
CA GLN A 57 -24.41 -42.56 -5.39
C GLN A 57 -25.22 -41.36 -5.90
N LEU A 58 -24.82 -40.77 -7.03
CA LEU A 58 -25.52 -39.65 -7.66
C LEU A 58 -26.85 -40.05 -8.31
N ASP A 59 -26.94 -41.27 -8.85
CA ASP A 59 -28.16 -41.83 -9.43
C ASP A 59 -29.10 -42.47 -8.38
N SER A 60 -28.68 -42.56 -7.12
CA SER A 60 -29.50 -43.12 -6.03
C SER A 60 -30.79 -42.33 -5.81
N ARG A 61 -31.81 -42.97 -5.21
CA ARG A 61 -33.03 -42.28 -4.77
C ARG A 61 -32.87 -41.60 -3.42
N HIS A 62 -31.90 -42.01 -2.61
CA HIS A 62 -31.70 -41.50 -1.26
C HIS A 62 -30.84 -40.23 -1.27
N ASP A 63 -31.37 -39.14 -0.75
CA ASP A 63 -30.66 -37.85 -0.67
C ASP A 63 -29.33 -37.95 0.11
N ARG A 64 -29.25 -38.85 1.09
CA ARG A 64 -28.02 -39.10 1.86
C ARG A 64 -26.88 -39.60 0.96
N GLU A 65 -27.15 -40.55 0.08
CA GLU A 65 -26.16 -41.11 -0.84
C GLU A 65 -25.73 -40.07 -1.89
N LYS A 66 -26.69 -39.31 -2.43
CA LYS A 66 -26.41 -38.20 -3.34
C LYS A 66 -25.50 -37.15 -2.72
N MET A 67 -25.79 -36.79 -1.47
CA MET A 67 -25.01 -35.81 -0.71
C MET A 67 -23.57 -36.30 -0.50
N ASP A 68 -23.39 -37.58 -0.14
CA ASP A 68 -22.06 -38.16 0.03
C ASP A 68 -21.30 -38.22 -1.30
N GLY A 69 -21.96 -38.59 -2.41
CA GLY A 69 -21.38 -38.57 -3.75
C GLY A 69 -20.92 -37.16 -4.17
N LEU A 70 -21.77 -36.14 -3.97
CA LEU A 70 -21.45 -34.76 -4.28
C LEU A 70 -20.32 -34.18 -3.41
N LYS A 71 -20.30 -34.51 -2.10
CA LYS A 71 -19.21 -34.10 -1.19
C LYS A 71 -17.87 -34.69 -1.63
N ARG A 72 -17.83 -35.98 -1.99
CA ARG A 72 -16.62 -36.62 -2.55
C ARG A 72 -16.18 -35.92 -3.82
N LEU A 73 -17.12 -35.65 -4.72
CA LEU A 73 -16.83 -35.00 -5.99
C LEU A 73 -16.23 -33.59 -5.79
N ILE A 74 -16.76 -32.79 -4.85
CA ILE A 74 -16.19 -31.47 -4.52
C ILE A 74 -14.82 -31.59 -3.83
N ALA A 75 -14.61 -32.63 -3.02
CA ALA A 75 -13.28 -32.91 -2.46
C ALA A 75 -12.25 -33.20 -3.56
N MET A 76 -12.66 -33.87 -4.64
CA MET A 76 -11.81 -34.12 -5.82
C MET A 76 -11.47 -32.83 -6.57
N ILE A 77 -12.45 -31.94 -6.75
CA ILE A 77 -12.23 -30.60 -7.33
C ILE A 77 -11.23 -29.82 -6.47
N SER A 78 -11.34 -29.91 -5.15
CA SER A 78 -10.45 -29.23 -4.20
C SER A 78 -9.02 -29.75 -4.29
N LYS A 79 -8.82 -31.02 -4.67
CA LYS A 79 -7.51 -31.62 -4.98
C LYS A 79 -7.01 -31.30 -6.40
N GLY A 80 -7.81 -30.64 -7.23
CA GLY A 80 -7.47 -30.30 -8.61
C GLY A 80 -7.58 -31.46 -9.60
N ARG A 81 -8.29 -32.55 -9.25
CA ARG A 81 -8.57 -33.64 -10.20
C ARG A 81 -9.73 -33.24 -11.11
N ASP A 82 -9.66 -33.65 -12.36
CA ASP A 82 -10.75 -33.44 -13.28
C ASP A 82 -11.89 -34.44 -13.02
N VAL A 83 -13.11 -33.93 -12.89
CA VAL A 83 -14.34 -34.66 -12.63
C VAL A 83 -15.46 -34.22 -13.59
N SER A 84 -15.07 -33.67 -14.75
CA SER A 84 -15.96 -33.29 -15.86
C SER A 84 -16.83 -34.45 -16.35
N GLU A 85 -16.32 -35.68 -16.30
CA GLU A 85 -17.04 -36.91 -16.72
C GLU A 85 -18.38 -37.12 -16.00
N PHE A 86 -18.51 -36.63 -14.77
CA PHE A 86 -19.73 -36.77 -13.96
C PHE A 86 -20.76 -35.67 -14.22
N PHE A 87 -20.54 -34.78 -15.20
CA PHE A 87 -21.40 -33.63 -15.45
C PHE A 87 -22.87 -34.01 -15.70
N PRO A 88 -23.20 -35.00 -16.55
CA PRO A 88 -24.59 -35.42 -16.77
C PRO A 88 -25.26 -35.92 -15.49
N ASP A 89 -24.51 -36.64 -14.65
CA ASP A 89 -25.03 -37.25 -13.42
C ASP A 89 -25.30 -36.19 -12.34
N VAL A 90 -24.52 -35.12 -12.32
CA VAL A 90 -24.74 -33.96 -11.45
C VAL A 90 -25.94 -33.12 -11.93
N VAL A 91 -26.09 -32.91 -13.25
CA VAL A 91 -27.19 -32.12 -13.84
C VAL A 91 -28.57 -32.72 -13.53
N LYS A 92 -28.70 -34.05 -13.49
CA LYS A 92 -29.95 -34.73 -13.07
C LYS A 92 -30.43 -34.32 -11.67
N ASN A 93 -29.51 -33.90 -10.80
CA ASN A 93 -29.79 -33.60 -9.40
C ASN A 93 -30.05 -32.10 -9.13
N VAL A 94 -30.04 -31.25 -10.16
CA VAL A 94 -30.30 -29.80 -10.04
C VAL A 94 -31.68 -29.51 -9.44
N ALA A 95 -32.68 -30.32 -9.79
CA ALA A 95 -34.05 -30.17 -9.32
C ALA A 95 -34.35 -30.84 -7.96
N SER A 96 -33.34 -31.26 -7.20
CA SER A 96 -33.53 -31.88 -5.87
C SER A 96 -34.25 -30.93 -4.90
N GLN A 97 -35.07 -31.43 -3.97
CA GLN A 97 -35.72 -30.58 -2.96
C GLN A 97 -34.78 -30.20 -1.80
N ASN A 98 -33.68 -30.94 -1.63
CA ASN A 98 -32.73 -30.68 -0.56
C ASN A 98 -31.80 -29.50 -0.89
N LEU A 99 -31.82 -28.47 -0.05
CA LEU A 99 -31.01 -27.26 -0.20
C LEU A 99 -29.51 -27.54 -0.21
N GLU A 100 -29.04 -28.53 0.56
CA GLU A 100 -27.61 -28.86 0.61
C GLU A 100 -27.14 -29.51 -0.70
N ILE A 101 -27.95 -30.42 -1.25
CA ILE A 101 -27.68 -31.04 -2.55
C ILE A 101 -27.64 -29.95 -3.63
N ARG A 102 -28.62 -29.04 -3.67
CA ARG A 102 -28.60 -27.91 -4.62
C ARG A 102 -27.32 -27.09 -4.50
N LYS A 103 -26.90 -26.71 -3.29
CA LYS A 103 -25.66 -25.94 -3.09
C LYS A 103 -24.44 -26.65 -3.67
N LEU A 104 -24.30 -27.96 -3.45
CA LEU A 104 -23.17 -28.74 -3.97
C LEU A 104 -23.22 -28.85 -5.51
N VAL A 105 -24.39 -29.11 -6.07
CA VAL A 105 -24.61 -29.12 -7.53
C VAL A 105 -24.27 -27.76 -8.13
N TYR A 106 -24.66 -26.65 -7.47
CA TYR A 106 -24.44 -25.29 -7.95
C TYR A 106 -22.95 -24.93 -7.96
N ILE A 107 -22.19 -25.33 -6.94
CA ILE A 107 -20.73 -25.18 -6.88
C ILE A 107 -20.08 -25.94 -8.05
N TYR A 108 -20.54 -27.15 -8.33
CA TYR A 108 -20.03 -27.96 -9.44
C TYR A 108 -20.29 -27.29 -10.80
N LEU A 109 -21.53 -26.87 -11.04
CA LEU A 109 -21.92 -26.22 -12.30
C LEU A 109 -21.15 -24.92 -12.55
N LEU A 110 -20.95 -24.09 -11.53
CA LEU A 110 -20.14 -22.86 -11.67
C LEU A 110 -18.70 -23.12 -12.10
N ARG A 111 -18.15 -24.30 -11.79
CA ARG A 111 -16.79 -24.67 -12.19
C ARG A 111 -16.72 -25.28 -13.59
N TYR A 112 -17.68 -26.12 -13.95
CA TYR A 112 -17.62 -26.98 -15.14
C TYR A 112 -18.53 -26.55 -16.30
N ALA A 113 -19.47 -25.62 -16.10
CA ALA A 113 -20.38 -25.19 -17.16
C ALA A 113 -19.67 -24.52 -18.35
N GLU A 114 -18.46 -23.97 -18.16
CA GLU A 114 -17.64 -23.46 -19.28
C GLU A 114 -17.10 -24.58 -20.18
N GLN A 115 -16.93 -25.80 -19.66
CA GLN A 115 -16.38 -26.94 -20.41
C GLN A 115 -17.47 -27.68 -21.19
N GLU A 116 -18.66 -27.81 -20.60
CA GLU A 116 -19.81 -28.53 -21.18
C GLU A 116 -21.03 -27.58 -21.30
N PRO A 117 -21.01 -26.61 -22.22
CA PRO A 117 -22.05 -25.59 -22.31
C PRO A 117 -23.42 -26.18 -22.68
N ASP A 118 -23.47 -27.16 -23.59
CA ASP A 118 -24.72 -27.73 -24.09
C ASP A 118 -25.52 -28.44 -22.99
N LEU A 119 -24.84 -29.22 -22.14
CA LEU A 119 -25.45 -29.87 -20.99
C LEU A 119 -25.84 -28.88 -19.90
N ALA A 120 -25.09 -27.78 -19.76
CA ALA A 120 -25.44 -26.72 -18.80
C ALA A 120 -26.77 -26.04 -19.15
N LEU A 121 -27.12 -25.93 -20.43
CA LEU A 121 -28.39 -25.34 -20.88
C LEU A 121 -29.62 -26.07 -20.32
N LEU A 122 -29.52 -27.40 -20.11
CA LEU A 122 -30.59 -28.21 -19.52
C LEU A 122 -30.95 -27.75 -18.09
N SER A 123 -29.99 -27.16 -17.38
CA SER A 123 -30.19 -26.69 -16.00
C SER A 123 -30.91 -25.34 -15.93
N ILE A 124 -30.95 -24.57 -17.03
CA ILE A 124 -31.49 -23.21 -17.06
C ILE A 124 -32.98 -23.18 -16.78
N ASN A 125 -33.74 -24.11 -17.36
CA ASN A 125 -35.18 -24.22 -17.11
C ASN A 125 -35.49 -24.44 -15.63
N THR A 126 -34.63 -25.22 -14.95
CA THR A 126 -34.76 -25.44 -13.51
C THR A 126 -34.45 -24.17 -12.74
N PHE A 127 -33.39 -23.44 -13.09
CA PHE A 127 -33.08 -22.16 -12.45
C PHE A 127 -34.19 -21.12 -12.65
N GLN A 128 -34.79 -21.04 -13.84
CA GLN A 128 -35.92 -20.12 -14.10
C GLN A 128 -37.12 -20.41 -13.19
N ARG A 129 -37.44 -21.69 -12.96
CA ARG A 129 -38.48 -22.09 -12.01
C ARG A 129 -38.10 -21.72 -10.57
N ASP A 130 -36.84 -21.91 -10.20
CA ASP A 130 -36.33 -21.61 -8.86
C ASP A 130 -36.35 -20.10 -8.54
N LEU A 131 -36.37 -19.20 -9.55
CA LEU A 131 -36.54 -17.75 -9.34
C LEU A 131 -37.93 -17.38 -8.79
N THR A 132 -38.91 -18.28 -8.87
CA THR A 132 -40.27 -18.10 -8.33
C THR A 132 -40.53 -18.89 -7.05
N ASP A 133 -39.50 -19.50 -6.48
CA ASP A 133 -39.66 -20.28 -5.26
C ASP A 133 -40.08 -19.41 -4.06
N GLN A 134 -40.84 -19.98 -3.12
CA GLN A 134 -41.24 -19.26 -1.90
C GLN A 134 -40.05 -18.88 -1.03
N ASN A 135 -38.98 -19.69 -1.06
CA ASN A 135 -37.78 -19.45 -0.28
C ASN A 135 -36.85 -18.44 -0.99
N GLN A 136 -36.67 -17.28 -0.36
CA GLN A 136 -35.74 -16.24 -0.83
C GLN A 136 -34.31 -16.74 -1.06
N LEU A 137 -33.84 -17.74 -0.30
CA LEU A 137 -32.50 -18.29 -0.46
C LEU A 137 -32.38 -19.08 -1.76
N ILE A 138 -33.41 -19.85 -2.13
CA ILE A 138 -33.44 -20.60 -3.40
C ILE A 138 -33.44 -19.62 -4.57
N ARG A 139 -34.30 -18.60 -4.54
CA ARG A 139 -34.37 -17.55 -5.56
C ARG A 139 -33.03 -16.84 -5.76
N ALA A 140 -32.38 -16.42 -4.67
CA ALA A 140 -31.07 -15.78 -4.72
C ALA A 140 -29.96 -16.73 -5.23
N MET A 141 -29.92 -17.98 -4.76
CA MET A 141 -28.92 -18.96 -5.22
C MET A 141 -29.07 -19.26 -6.72
N ALA A 142 -30.31 -19.43 -7.21
CA ALA A 142 -30.59 -19.64 -8.62
C ALA A 142 -30.08 -18.47 -9.48
N LEU A 143 -30.34 -17.22 -9.07
CA LEU A 143 -29.85 -16.03 -9.77
C LEU A 143 -28.31 -15.94 -9.76
N ARG A 144 -27.65 -16.30 -8.64
CA ARG A 144 -26.18 -16.31 -8.53
C ARG A 144 -25.52 -17.31 -9.47
N VAL A 145 -26.12 -18.49 -9.62
CA VAL A 145 -25.61 -19.55 -10.49
C VAL A 145 -25.89 -19.23 -11.94
N MET A 146 -27.11 -18.82 -12.26
CA MET A 146 -27.50 -18.43 -13.61
C MET A 146 -26.61 -17.29 -14.13
N SER A 147 -26.39 -16.24 -13.34
CA SER A 147 -25.48 -15.14 -13.71
C SER A 147 -23.99 -15.51 -13.65
N GLY A 148 -23.63 -16.62 -13.01
CA GLY A 148 -22.25 -17.09 -12.90
C GLY A 148 -21.80 -18.03 -14.02
N ILE A 149 -22.73 -18.60 -14.77
CA ILE A 149 -22.43 -19.44 -15.93
C ILE A 149 -21.97 -18.54 -17.08
N ARG A 150 -20.74 -18.75 -17.57
CA ARG A 150 -20.14 -17.92 -18.61
C ARG A 150 -20.45 -18.41 -20.03
N VAL A 151 -21.74 -18.56 -20.35
CA VAL A 151 -22.22 -18.97 -21.68
C VAL A 151 -22.95 -17.78 -22.32
N PRO A 152 -22.43 -17.14 -23.38
CA PRO A 152 -23.03 -15.90 -23.92
C PRO A 152 -24.50 -16.04 -24.35
N VAL A 153 -24.91 -17.22 -24.82
CA VAL A 153 -26.28 -17.52 -25.28
C VAL A 153 -27.32 -17.29 -24.19
N ILE A 154 -26.95 -17.40 -22.91
CA ILE A 154 -27.88 -17.25 -21.79
C ILE A 154 -28.09 -15.80 -21.35
N SER A 155 -27.33 -14.85 -21.90
CA SER A 155 -27.33 -13.44 -21.48
C SER A 155 -28.75 -12.80 -21.45
N PRO A 156 -29.59 -12.92 -22.50
CA PRO A 156 -30.95 -12.37 -22.46
C PRO A 156 -31.84 -12.98 -21.37
N ILE A 157 -31.63 -14.25 -21.06
CA ILE A 157 -32.35 -14.96 -19.99
C ILE A 157 -31.91 -14.41 -18.62
N VAL A 158 -30.61 -14.19 -18.44
CA VAL A 158 -30.08 -13.58 -17.22
C VAL A 158 -30.62 -12.16 -17.03
N LEU A 159 -30.70 -11.36 -18.10
CA LEU A 159 -31.29 -10.03 -18.04
C LEU A 159 -32.76 -10.07 -17.57
N LEU A 160 -33.57 -10.97 -18.12
CA LEU A 160 -34.97 -11.12 -17.70
C LEU A 160 -35.07 -11.58 -16.24
N ALA A 161 -34.20 -12.48 -15.80
CA ALA A 161 -34.11 -12.91 -14.41
C ALA A 161 -33.76 -11.75 -13.45
N ILE A 162 -32.82 -10.90 -13.84
CA ILE A 162 -32.46 -9.70 -13.06
C ILE A 162 -33.65 -8.74 -12.99
N LYS A 163 -34.34 -8.46 -14.11
CA LYS A 163 -35.54 -7.60 -14.14
C LYS A 163 -36.66 -8.09 -13.23
N LYS A 164 -36.77 -9.41 -13.05
CA LYS A 164 -37.74 -10.00 -12.11
C LYS A 164 -37.29 -9.89 -10.65
N CYS A 165 -36.02 -10.14 -10.37
CA CYS A 165 -35.49 -10.16 -9.01
C CYS A 165 -35.20 -8.77 -8.42
N MET A 166 -35.12 -7.72 -9.24
CA MET A 166 -34.94 -6.33 -8.75
C MET A 166 -36.17 -5.80 -8.00
N THR A 167 -37.38 -6.27 -8.31
CA THR A 167 -38.64 -5.89 -7.63
C THR A 167 -39.04 -6.91 -6.56
N ASP A 168 -38.13 -7.77 -6.11
CA ASP A 168 -38.42 -8.79 -5.11
C ASP A 168 -38.72 -8.18 -3.74
N LEU A 169 -39.62 -8.79 -2.96
CA LEU A 169 -39.93 -8.36 -1.59
C LEU A 169 -38.68 -8.43 -0.69
N SER A 170 -37.83 -9.44 -0.89
CA SER A 170 -36.64 -9.67 -0.06
C SER A 170 -35.47 -8.78 -0.50
N PRO A 171 -34.89 -7.97 0.43
CA PRO A 171 -33.65 -7.24 0.16
C PRO A 171 -32.48 -8.16 -0.22
N TYR A 172 -32.45 -9.40 0.29
CA TYR A 172 -31.37 -10.34 -0.02
C TYR A 172 -31.36 -10.74 -1.51
N VAL A 173 -32.54 -10.92 -2.11
CA VAL A 173 -32.68 -11.23 -3.53
C VAL A 173 -32.35 -10.00 -4.38
N ARG A 174 -32.81 -8.81 -3.99
CA ARG A 174 -32.45 -7.54 -4.68
C ARG A 174 -30.95 -7.26 -4.64
N LYS A 175 -30.29 -7.47 -3.50
CA LYS A 175 -28.82 -7.40 -3.35
C LYS A 175 -28.13 -8.34 -4.34
N THR A 176 -28.66 -9.55 -4.45
CA THR A 176 -28.14 -10.57 -5.36
C THR A 176 -28.35 -10.18 -6.83
N ALA A 177 -29.48 -9.58 -7.16
CA ALA A 177 -29.76 -9.03 -8.49
C ALA A 177 -28.76 -7.92 -8.84
N ALA A 178 -28.45 -7.02 -7.91
CA ALA A 178 -27.43 -5.99 -8.10
C ALA A 178 -26.05 -6.60 -8.43
N HIS A 179 -25.62 -7.65 -7.71
CA HIS A 179 -24.37 -8.36 -8.01
C HIS A 179 -24.38 -9.16 -9.31
N ALA A 180 -25.55 -9.49 -9.85
CA ALA A 180 -25.67 -10.17 -11.15
C ALA A 180 -25.47 -9.21 -12.33
N ILE A 181 -25.72 -7.91 -12.16
CA ILE A 181 -25.62 -6.89 -13.21
C ILE A 181 -24.19 -6.82 -13.81
N PRO A 182 -23.09 -6.67 -13.04
CA PRO A 182 -21.73 -6.72 -13.59
C PRO A 182 -21.39 -8.00 -14.36
N LYS A 183 -21.96 -9.12 -13.91
CA LYS A 183 -21.75 -10.41 -14.59
C LYS A 183 -22.47 -10.44 -15.92
N CYS A 184 -23.71 -9.95 -15.99
CA CYS A 184 -24.44 -9.83 -17.25
C CYS A 184 -23.70 -8.89 -18.23
N TYR A 185 -23.22 -7.75 -17.74
CA TYR A 185 -22.44 -6.80 -18.54
C TYR A 185 -21.13 -7.40 -19.09
N SER A 186 -20.43 -8.23 -18.31
CA SER A 186 -19.23 -8.90 -18.79
C SER A 186 -19.49 -10.05 -19.78
N LEU A 187 -20.72 -10.61 -19.80
CA LEU A 187 -21.14 -11.60 -20.80
C LEU A 187 -21.54 -10.94 -22.12
N ASP A 188 -22.31 -9.85 -22.06
CA ASP A 188 -22.81 -9.14 -23.22
C ASP A 188 -22.88 -7.62 -22.97
N PRO A 189 -21.86 -6.86 -23.41
CA PRO A 189 -21.85 -5.40 -23.27
C PRO A 189 -22.95 -4.67 -24.07
N SER A 190 -23.61 -5.32 -25.03
CA SER A 190 -24.66 -4.68 -25.84
C SER A 190 -25.92 -4.33 -25.04
N GLN A 191 -26.14 -5.01 -23.91
CA GLN A 191 -27.30 -4.82 -23.04
C GLN A 191 -27.12 -3.68 -22.01
N LYS A 192 -26.08 -2.85 -22.17
CA LYS A 192 -25.72 -1.79 -21.22
C LYS A 192 -26.91 -0.89 -20.87
N ASP A 193 -27.67 -0.41 -21.86
CA ASP A 193 -28.75 0.54 -21.63
C ASP A 193 -29.87 -0.07 -20.76
N ALA A 194 -30.25 -1.33 -21.05
CA ALA A 194 -31.22 -2.05 -20.24
C ALA A 194 -30.73 -2.31 -18.81
N LEU A 195 -29.43 -2.52 -18.61
CA LEU A 195 -28.84 -2.67 -17.27
C LEU A 195 -28.80 -1.33 -16.52
N VAL A 196 -28.59 -0.21 -17.21
CA VAL A 196 -28.64 1.14 -16.61
C VAL A 196 -30.05 1.44 -16.10
N ASP A 197 -31.11 1.11 -16.83
CA ASP A 197 -32.50 1.29 -16.37
C ASP A 197 -32.79 0.50 -15.08
N ILE A 198 -32.26 -0.73 -15.00
CA ILE A 198 -32.36 -1.59 -13.81
C ILE A 198 -31.61 -0.95 -12.63
N ILE A 199 -30.40 -0.43 -12.85
CA ILE A 199 -29.62 0.25 -11.82
C ILE A 199 -30.37 1.48 -11.31
N THR A 200 -30.91 2.33 -12.20
CA THR A 200 -31.69 3.52 -11.83
C THR A 200 -32.85 3.17 -10.92
N THR A 201 -33.57 2.09 -11.23
CA THR A 201 -34.66 1.62 -10.37
C THR A 201 -34.13 1.10 -9.02
N LEU A 202 -33.00 0.40 -8.98
CA LEU A 202 -32.40 -0.11 -7.73
C LEU A 202 -31.76 0.98 -6.86
N LEU A 203 -31.31 2.11 -7.44
CA LEU A 203 -30.80 3.26 -6.69
C LEU A 203 -31.90 3.90 -5.81
N ASN A 204 -33.17 3.74 -6.20
CA ASN A 204 -34.33 4.14 -5.41
C ASN A 204 -34.63 3.22 -4.22
N ASP A 205 -33.98 2.05 -4.08
CA ASP A 205 -34.24 1.11 -2.98
C ASP A 205 -33.90 1.73 -1.62
N ASN A 206 -34.78 1.52 -0.63
CA ASN A 206 -34.63 2.07 0.72
C ASN A 206 -33.84 1.14 1.66
N SER A 207 -33.48 -0.07 1.21
CA SER A 207 -32.74 -1.01 2.06
C SER A 207 -31.23 -0.68 2.11
N PRO A 208 -30.65 -0.49 3.31
CA PRO A 208 -29.20 -0.32 3.47
C PRO A 208 -28.37 -1.53 3.03
N PHE A 209 -28.98 -2.72 3.02
CA PHE A 209 -28.29 -3.97 2.67
C PHE A 209 -28.06 -4.14 1.17
N THR A 210 -28.87 -3.49 0.33
CA THR A 210 -28.81 -3.62 -1.15
C THR A 210 -27.94 -2.54 -1.76
N ILE A 211 -27.97 -1.33 -1.21
CA ILE A 211 -27.39 -0.14 -1.85
C ILE A 211 -25.88 -0.25 -2.13
N GLY A 212 -25.10 -0.83 -1.21
CA GLY A 212 -23.67 -1.06 -1.44
C GLY A 212 -23.39 -1.95 -2.66
N SER A 213 -24.25 -2.93 -2.91
CA SER A 213 -24.15 -3.83 -4.08
C SER A 213 -24.61 -3.14 -5.37
N VAL A 214 -25.63 -2.27 -5.28
CA VAL A 214 -26.09 -1.45 -6.40
C VAL A 214 -25.01 -0.47 -6.84
N ILE A 215 -24.35 0.20 -5.89
CA ILE A 215 -23.24 1.12 -6.21
C ILE A 215 -22.04 0.37 -6.76
N THR A 216 -21.78 -0.85 -6.29
CA THR A 216 -20.76 -1.72 -6.91
C THR A 216 -21.10 -1.98 -8.38
N ALA A 217 -22.36 -2.26 -8.70
CA ALA A 217 -22.81 -2.45 -10.08
C ALA A 217 -22.70 -1.17 -10.92
N PHE A 218 -23.09 -0.03 -10.35
CA PHE A 218 -22.95 1.29 -10.97
C PHE A 218 -21.49 1.60 -11.33
N ASN A 219 -20.56 1.40 -10.41
CA ASN A 219 -19.12 1.67 -10.61
C ASN A 219 -18.51 0.84 -11.75
N GLU A 220 -19.02 -0.37 -12.01
CA GLU A 220 -18.54 -1.25 -13.07
C GLU A 220 -19.18 -0.94 -14.44
N VAL A 221 -20.50 -0.70 -14.47
CA VAL A 221 -21.26 -0.54 -15.73
C VAL A 221 -21.24 0.90 -16.26
N CYS A 222 -21.48 1.88 -15.38
CA CYS A 222 -21.68 3.29 -15.76
C CYS A 222 -20.97 4.26 -14.79
N PRO A 223 -19.62 4.18 -14.66
CA PRO A 223 -18.87 5.01 -13.73
C PRO A 223 -18.98 6.52 -13.99
N ASP A 224 -19.36 6.95 -15.19
CA ASP A 224 -19.28 8.36 -15.61
C ASP A 224 -20.64 9.08 -15.57
N ARG A 225 -21.74 8.35 -15.37
CA ARG A 225 -23.10 8.93 -15.31
C ARG A 225 -23.46 9.39 -13.90
N LEU A 226 -22.77 10.44 -13.43
CA LEU A 226 -23.04 11.02 -12.11
C LEU A 226 -24.45 11.65 -12.00
N ASP A 227 -25.10 11.92 -13.14
CA ASP A 227 -26.49 12.40 -13.22
C ASP A 227 -27.46 11.55 -12.37
N LEU A 228 -27.26 10.23 -12.40
CA LEU A 228 -28.11 9.26 -11.68
C LEU A 228 -27.90 9.29 -10.16
N ILE A 229 -26.79 9.88 -9.70
CA ILE A 229 -26.42 9.92 -8.29
C ILE A 229 -26.86 11.22 -7.62
N HIS A 230 -27.01 12.33 -8.36
CA HIS A 230 -27.37 13.62 -7.78
C HIS A 230 -28.59 13.56 -6.85
N PRO A 231 -29.73 12.96 -7.25
CA PRO A 231 -30.93 12.97 -6.42
C PRO A 231 -30.75 12.12 -5.15
N HIS A 232 -29.91 11.08 -5.21
CA HIS A 232 -29.72 10.14 -4.11
C HIS A 232 -28.55 10.49 -3.17
N TYR A 233 -27.80 11.55 -3.45
CA TYR A 233 -26.61 11.91 -2.69
C TYR A 233 -26.89 12.07 -1.17
N ARG A 234 -27.92 12.85 -0.80
CA ARG A 234 -28.33 13.05 0.61
C ARG A 234 -28.83 11.78 1.26
N LYS A 235 -29.49 10.91 0.49
CA LYS A 235 -29.96 9.60 0.95
C LYS A 235 -28.77 8.69 1.28
N PHE A 236 -27.75 8.66 0.44
CA PHE A 236 -26.55 7.84 0.66
C PHE A 236 -25.71 8.32 1.85
N CYS A 237 -25.62 9.63 2.09
CA CYS A 237 -24.95 10.15 3.29
C CYS A 237 -25.66 9.67 4.57
N ARG A 238 -26.99 9.82 4.63
CA ARG A 238 -27.81 9.38 5.78
C ARG A 238 -27.76 7.86 6.00
N MET A 239 -27.87 7.08 4.92
CA MET A 239 -27.85 5.61 4.98
C MET A 239 -26.47 5.01 5.23
N LEU A 240 -25.40 5.82 5.21
CA LEU A 240 -24.03 5.32 5.31
C LEU A 240 -23.77 4.58 6.63
N ILE A 241 -24.35 5.05 7.74
CA ILE A 241 -24.17 4.44 9.07
C ILE A 241 -24.83 3.05 9.14
N ASP A 242 -25.99 2.89 8.50
CA ASP A 242 -26.78 1.65 8.52
C ASP A 242 -26.35 0.61 7.46
N ALA A 243 -25.49 1.01 6.52
CA ALA A 243 -24.99 0.13 5.47
C ALA A 243 -24.04 -0.95 6.00
N ASP A 244 -23.89 -2.05 5.25
CA ASP A 244 -22.92 -3.11 5.57
C ASP A 244 -21.47 -2.60 5.42
N GLU A 245 -20.53 -3.18 6.16
CA GLU A 245 -19.13 -2.69 6.18
C GLU A 245 -18.49 -2.60 4.78
N TRP A 246 -18.82 -3.56 3.91
CA TRP A 246 -18.37 -3.55 2.51
C TRP A 246 -19.09 -2.48 1.68
N GLY A 247 -20.39 -2.29 1.91
CA GLY A 247 -21.17 -1.22 1.29
C GLY A 247 -20.68 0.17 1.70
N GLN A 248 -20.37 0.38 2.98
CA GLN A 248 -19.80 1.63 3.50
C GLN A 248 -18.55 2.06 2.71
N ILE A 249 -17.62 1.13 2.46
CA ILE A 249 -16.41 1.38 1.69
C ILE A 249 -16.74 1.81 0.25
N VAL A 250 -17.66 1.08 -0.40
CA VAL A 250 -18.04 1.33 -1.79
C VAL A 250 -18.80 2.65 -1.93
N ILE A 251 -19.74 2.94 -1.02
CA ILE A 251 -20.48 4.20 -0.96
C ILE A 251 -19.51 5.37 -0.77
N MET A 252 -18.61 5.28 0.23
CA MET A 252 -17.59 6.31 0.48
C MET A 252 -16.68 6.54 -0.74
N GLY A 253 -16.30 5.47 -1.44
CA GLY A 253 -15.53 5.57 -2.68
C GLY A 253 -16.25 6.34 -3.78
N LEU A 254 -17.54 6.08 -3.98
CA LEU A 254 -18.38 6.82 -4.92
C LEU A 254 -18.54 8.29 -4.49
N LEU A 255 -18.91 8.53 -3.22
CA LEU A 255 -19.14 9.87 -2.68
C LEU A 255 -17.86 10.71 -2.72
N LEU A 256 -16.68 10.12 -2.54
CA LEU A 256 -15.40 10.80 -2.72
C LEU A 256 -15.19 11.29 -4.15
N ARG A 257 -15.45 10.44 -5.15
CA ARG A 257 -15.33 10.83 -6.57
C ARG A 257 -16.38 11.86 -6.95
N TYR A 258 -17.60 11.71 -6.44
CA TYR A 258 -18.68 12.67 -6.64
C TYR A 258 -18.31 14.03 -6.04
N ALA A 259 -17.87 14.07 -4.78
CA ALA A 259 -17.51 15.32 -4.11
C ALA A 259 -16.37 16.05 -4.83
N ARG A 260 -15.37 15.32 -5.32
CA ARG A 260 -14.27 15.89 -6.12
C ARG A 260 -14.70 16.49 -7.45
N THR A 261 -15.81 16.04 -8.04
CA THR A 261 -16.29 16.55 -9.33
C THR A 261 -17.40 17.59 -9.20
N GLN A 262 -18.04 17.68 -8.03
CA GLN A 262 -19.29 18.43 -7.85
C GLN A 262 -19.21 19.56 -6.81
N PHE A 263 -18.18 19.60 -5.96
CA PHE A 263 -17.94 20.67 -4.99
C PHE A 263 -16.63 21.40 -5.30
N LEU A 264 -16.50 22.63 -4.82
CA LEU A 264 -15.26 23.40 -4.93
C LEU A 264 -14.23 22.93 -3.90
N ASN A 265 -12.95 23.16 -4.19
CA ASN A 265 -11.87 22.84 -3.25
C ASN A 265 -12.01 23.69 -1.97
N PRO A 266 -12.14 23.06 -0.78
CA PRO A 266 -12.23 23.79 0.48
C PRO A 266 -10.89 24.42 0.91
N ASN A 267 -9.77 23.99 0.33
CA ASN A 267 -8.44 24.54 0.60
C ASN A 267 -7.78 24.98 -0.71
N PRO A 268 -8.14 26.15 -1.29
CA PRO A 268 -7.37 26.72 -2.40
C PRO A 268 -5.93 27.00 -1.93
N ASP A 269 -4.93 26.66 -2.75
CA ASP A 269 -3.51 26.78 -2.41
C ASP A 269 -3.10 28.20 -1.97
N ASN A 270 -3.91 29.22 -2.27
CA ASN A 270 -3.72 30.62 -1.90
C ASN A 270 -3.93 30.93 -0.40
N LEU A 271 -4.49 30.03 0.42
CA LEU A 271 -4.66 30.28 1.87
C LEU A 271 -3.45 29.86 2.72
N ARG A 272 -2.49 29.11 2.18
CA ARG A 272 -1.27 28.70 2.92
C ARG A 272 -0.34 29.87 3.29
N VAL A 273 -0.52 31.03 2.66
CA VAL A 273 0.31 32.22 2.91
C VAL A 273 -0.27 33.10 4.04
N ALA A 274 -1.57 33.03 4.32
CA ALA A 274 -2.24 34.01 5.19
C ALA A 274 -2.17 33.72 6.70
N GLU A 275 -1.82 32.50 7.14
CA GLU A 275 -1.72 32.18 8.57
C GLU A 275 -0.38 32.58 9.21
N LYS A 276 0.61 33.04 8.43
CA LYS A 276 1.94 33.46 8.96
C LYS A 276 2.06 34.93 9.36
N GLU A 277 1.09 35.79 9.06
CA GLU A 277 1.19 37.23 9.35
C GLU A 277 0.42 37.70 10.60
N LYS A 278 -0.41 36.87 11.24
CA LYS A 278 -1.11 37.24 12.50
C LYS A 278 -0.33 36.89 13.77
N SER A 279 1.00 37.01 13.75
CA SER A 279 1.82 36.87 14.96
C SER A 279 2.95 37.89 15.03
N LYS A 280 2.62 39.18 14.92
CA LYS A 280 3.42 40.29 15.46
C LYS A 280 2.61 41.58 15.42
N THR A 281 1.99 41.92 16.54
CA THR A 281 2.10 43.20 17.27
C THR A 281 0.94 43.31 18.24
N VAL A 282 1.25 43.21 19.53
CA VAL A 282 0.38 43.60 20.63
C VAL A 282 1.00 44.85 21.26
N ASN A 283 0.15 45.86 21.46
CA ASN A 283 0.26 47.10 22.24
C ASN A 283 0.64 48.40 21.51
N SER A 284 -0.37 49.26 21.30
CA SER A 284 -0.54 50.50 22.08
C SER A 284 -1.96 51.07 21.87
N ASP A 285 -2.53 51.61 22.95
CA ASP A 285 -3.85 52.23 23.07
C ASP A 285 -4.11 53.38 22.09
N GLU A 286 -5.36 53.55 21.64
CA GLU A 286 -6.13 54.82 21.61
C GLU A 286 -7.46 54.65 20.84
N ASP A 287 -8.49 55.36 21.32
CA ASP A 287 -9.88 55.38 20.86
C ASP A 287 -10.05 55.77 19.37
N SER A 288 -10.94 55.07 18.65
CA SER A 288 -11.80 55.67 17.60
C SER A 288 -12.83 54.67 17.07
N ASP A 289 -14.10 55.03 17.24
CA ASP A 289 -15.20 54.54 16.42
C ASP A 289 -14.96 54.94 14.95
N GLU A 290 -15.04 53.99 14.01
CA GLU A 290 -15.82 54.09 12.76
C GLU A 290 -15.59 52.86 11.86
N SER A 291 -16.71 52.20 11.54
CA SER A 291 -16.98 51.38 10.35
C SER A 291 -15.81 50.81 9.51
N ASP A 292 -15.63 49.48 9.54
CA ASP A 292 -15.24 48.77 8.31
C ASP A 292 -15.81 47.34 8.25
N ASN A 293 -16.95 47.23 7.57
CA ASN A 293 -17.73 46.02 7.33
C ASN A 293 -17.17 45.28 6.09
N SER A 294 -15.95 44.73 6.14
CA SER A 294 -15.36 44.18 4.91
C SER A 294 -14.38 43.00 5.00
N LEU A 295 -14.28 42.23 6.10
CA LEU A 295 -13.34 41.08 6.15
C LEU A 295 -13.82 39.84 6.94
N ASP A 296 -15.05 39.36 6.69
CA ASP A 296 -15.47 38.03 7.15
C ASP A 296 -16.14 37.22 6.02
N LYS A 297 -15.37 36.90 4.97
CA LYS A 297 -15.68 35.75 4.10
C LYS A 297 -14.93 34.53 4.63
N SER A 298 -15.33 34.04 5.80
CA SER A 298 -15.11 32.63 6.11
C SER A 298 -15.74 31.82 4.97
N TYR A 299 -14.94 30.99 4.29
CA TYR A 299 -15.45 30.10 3.25
C TYR A 299 -16.44 29.14 3.92
N ALA A 300 -17.74 29.44 3.83
CA ALA A 300 -18.78 28.54 4.29
C ALA A 300 -18.76 27.30 3.39
N LEU A 301 -18.42 26.16 3.97
CA LEU A 301 -18.48 24.87 3.29
C LEU A 301 -19.92 24.64 2.81
N ASP A 302 -20.08 24.07 1.60
CA ASP A 302 -21.40 23.70 1.11
C ASP A 302 -22.12 22.77 2.12
N PRO A 303 -23.38 23.03 2.52
CA PRO A 303 -24.11 22.17 3.45
C PRO A 303 -24.11 20.69 3.05
N ASP A 304 -24.18 20.38 1.74
CA ASP A 304 -24.16 19.00 1.24
C ASP A 304 -22.76 18.36 1.33
N HIS A 305 -21.70 19.16 1.28
CA HIS A 305 -20.34 18.71 1.51
C HIS A 305 -20.10 18.48 3.01
N GLU A 306 -20.58 19.39 3.86
CA GLU A 306 -20.50 19.25 5.31
C GLU A 306 -21.27 18.01 5.80
N GLN A 307 -22.45 17.73 5.23
CA GLN A 307 -23.26 16.56 5.57
C GLN A 307 -22.48 15.24 5.36
N LEU A 308 -21.72 15.12 4.27
CA LEU A 308 -20.88 13.93 4.02
C LEU A 308 -19.80 13.76 5.09
N LEU A 309 -19.13 14.84 5.48
CA LEU A 309 -18.10 14.80 6.53
C LEU A 309 -18.71 14.46 7.88
N ARG A 310 -19.88 15.03 8.20
CA ARG A 310 -20.62 14.77 9.44
C ARG A 310 -21.06 13.32 9.56
N ASP A 311 -21.66 12.74 8.52
CA ASP A 311 -22.18 11.37 8.54
C ASP A 311 -21.07 10.32 8.49
N SER A 312 -19.91 10.65 7.90
CA SER A 312 -18.75 9.75 7.87
C SER A 312 -17.91 9.78 9.16
N LEU A 313 -18.00 10.84 9.97
CA LEU A 313 -17.20 10.99 11.19
C LEU A 313 -17.38 9.84 12.22
N PRO A 314 -18.60 9.36 12.54
CA PRO A 314 -18.79 8.25 13.48
C PRO A 314 -18.09 6.96 13.03
N LEU A 315 -17.93 6.76 11.72
CA LEU A 315 -17.32 5.55 11.15
C LEU A 315 -15.83 5.44 11.44
N LEU A 316 -15.17 6.51 11.90
CA LEU A 316 -13.79 6.44 12.43
C LEU A 316 -13.67 5.54 13.68
N GLN A 317 -14.79 5.28 14.38
CA GLN A 317 -14.85 4.38 15.53
C GLN A 317 -15.18 2.92 15.15
N SER A 318 -15.39 2.63 13.87
CA SER A 318 -15.69 1.27 13.40
C SER A 318 -14.58 0.26 13.77
N ARG A 319 -14.99 -1.02 13.89
CA ARG A 319 -14.07 -2.15 14.13
C ARG A 319 -13.30 -2.52 12.88
N ASN A 320 -13.89 -2.35 11.71
CA ASN A 320 -13.27 -2.69 10.43
C ASN A 320 -12.25 -1.62 10.01
N SER A 321 -10.98 -1.99 9.94
CA SER A 321 -9.87 -1.10 9.57
C SER A 321 -10.02 -0.50 8.16
N ALA A 322 -10.66 -1.21 7.23
CA ALA A 322 -10.88 -0.73 5.87
C ALA A 322 -11.90 0.41 5.82
N VAL A 323 -12.94 0.36 6.68
CA VAL A 323 -13.91 1.46 6.82
C VAL A 323 -13.20 2.70 7.38
N VAL A 324 -12.43 2.56 8.47
CA VAL A 324 -11.67 3.67 9.06
C VAL A 324 -10.72 4.31 8.04
N LEU A 325 -10.00 3.50 7.26
CA LEU A 325 -9.09 4.01 6.23
C LEU A 325 -9.83 4.70 5.08
N SER A 326 -11.04 4.24 4.73
CA SER A 326 -11.89 4.87 3.72
C SER A 326 -12.41 6.24 4.18
N VAL A 327 -12.78 6.36 5.46
CA VAL A 327 -13.13 7.66 6.06
C VAL A 327 -11.90 8.58 6.10
N ALA A 328 -10.73 8.05 6.49
CA ALA A 328 -9.49 8.81 6.48
C ALA A 328 -9.14 9.32 5.07
N LYS A 329 -9.42 8.54 4.02
CA LYS A 329 -9.29 8.96 2.62
C LYS A 329 -10.23 10.12 2.28
N ILE A 330 -11.50 10.06 2.70
CA ILE A 330 -12.47 11.15 2.53
C ILE A 330 -11.95 12.42 3.20
N PHE A 331 -11.65 12.38 4.49
CA PHE A 331 -11.22 13.56 5.23
C PHE A 331 -9.89 14.11 4.73
N TYR A 332 -8.93 13.26 4.34
CA TYR A 332 -7.65 13.74 3.81
C TYR A 332 -7.82 14.55 2.52
N HIS A 333 -8.67 14.08 1.61
CA HIS A 333 -8.85 14.68 0.30
C HIS A 333 -9.97 15.74 0.23
N LEU A 334 -10.95 15.71 1.13
CA LEU A 334 -12.15 16.56 1.09
C LEU A 334 -12.30 17.49 2.30
N ALA A 335 -11.73 17.19 3.47
CA ALA A 335 -11.96 18.05 4.63
C ALA A 335 -11.12 19.34 4.58
N PRO A 336 -11.63 20.45 5.17
CA PRO A 336 -10.82 21.62 5.48
C PRO A 336 -9.61 21.25 6.35
N THR A 337 -8.52 22.02 6.24
CA THR A 337 -7.30 21.79 7.04
C THR A 337 -7.56 21.77 8.55
N ALA A 338 -8.53 22.58 9.01
CA ALA A 338 -8.97 22.62 10.41
C ALA A 338 -9.46 21.27 10.93
N ASP A 339 -10.10 20.45 10.10
CA ASP A 339 -10.69 19.17 10.52
C ASP A 339 -9.75 17.97 10.40
N ALA A 340 -8.54 18.19 9.87
CA ALA A 340 -7.60 17.11 9.59
C ALA A 340 -7.06 16.42 10.86
N TYR A 341 -6.99 17.11 12.01
CA TYR A 341 -6.51 16.54 13.28
C TYR A 341 -7.40 15.39 13.79
N LYS A 342 -8.68 15.36 13.38
CA LYS A 342 -9.64 14.30 13.76
C LYS A 342 -9.19 12.91 13.26
N LEU A 343 -8.29 12.84 12.27
CA LEU A 343 -7.78 11.60 11.68
C LEU A 343 -6.64 10.92 12.43
N SER A 344 -5.85 11.66 13.20
CA SER A 344 -4.61 11.14 13.75
C SER A 344 -4.87 9.98 14.72
N LYS A 345 -5.74 10.20 15.72
CA LYS A 345 -6.07 9.23 16.77
C LYS A 345 -6.69 7.92 16.21
N PRO A 346 -7.68 7.94 15.28
CA PRO A 346 -8.19 6.72 14.65
C PRO A 346 -7.14 5.93 13.89
N LEU A 347 -6.24 6.58 13.14
CA LEU A 347 -5.17 5.89 12.40
C LEU A 347 -4.17 5.21 13.34
N ILE A 348 -3.83 5.88 14.45
CA ILE A 348 -2.93 5.32 15.48
C ILE A 348 -3.57 4.13 16.20
N ARG A 349 -4.89 4.15 16.42
CA ARG A 349 -5.62 2.99 16.95
C ARG A 349 -5.41 1.74 16.07
N LEU A 350 -5.39 1.90 14.75
CA LEU A 350 -5.16 0.78 13.82
C LEU A 350 -3.73 0.21 13.89
N LEU A 351 -2.75 0.95 14.42
CA LEU A 351 -1.40 0.45 14.63
C LEU A 351 -1.33 -0.67 15.68
N HIS A 352 -2.37 -0.83 16.50
CA HIS A 352 -2.48 -1.93 17.47
C HIS A 352 -3.09 -3.21 16.88
N SER A 353 -3.50 -3.20 15.60
CA SER A 353 -4.07 -4.36 14.92
C SER A 353 -2.99 -5.35 14.42
N HIS A 354 -3.36 -6.33 13.60
CA HIS A 354 -2.41 -7.28 13.01
C HIS A 354 -1.35 -6.59 12.13
N ARG A 355 -0.16 -7.19 12.04
CA ARG A 355 1.03 -6.65 11.34
C ARG A 355 0.77 -6.25 9.89
N GLU A 356 -0.10 -6.96 9.19
CA GLU A 356 -0.47 -6.70 7.80
C GLU A 356 -1.26 -5.38 7.68
N ILE A 357 -2.17 -5.14 8.63
CA ILE A 357 -2.94 -3.90 8.73
C ILE A 357 -2.01 -2.74 9.13
N GLN A 358 -1.12 -2.97 10.10
CA GLN A 358 -0.13 -1.97 10.52
C GLN A 358 0.72 -1.49 9.34
N TYR A 359 1.20 -2.41 8.50
CA TYR A 359 2.00 -2.06 7.32
C TYR A 359 1.23 -1.16 6.35
N VAL A 360 -0.01 -1.52 6.01
CA VAL A 360 -0.86 -0.73 5.10
C VAL A 360 -1.12 0.65 5.71
N VAL A 361 -1.44 0.73 6.99
CA VAL A 361 -1.72 2.01 7.67
C VAL A 361 -0.46 2.88 7.75
N LEU A 362 0.69 2.31 8.11
CA LEU A 362 1.96 3.05 8.17
C LEU A 362 2.41 3.57 6.80
N ALA A 363 2.22 2.81 5.72
CA ALA A 363 2.52 3.28 4.37
C ALA A 363 1.66 4.50 3.98
N ASN A 364 0.37 4.48 4.35
CA ASN A 364 -0.52 5.62 4.16
C ASN A 364 -0.12 6.81 5.05
N ILE A 365 0.22 6.58 6.32
CA ILE A 365 0.69 7.62 7.25
C ILE A 365 1.98 8.27 6.74
N ALA A 366 2.96 7.51 6.23
CA ALA A 366 4.20 8.05 5.68
C ALA A 366 3.94 9.03 4.52
N THR A 367 2.97 8.70 3.67
CA THR A 367 2.55 9.58 2.56
C THR A 367 1.84 10.83 3.11
N MET A 368 0.91 10.66 4.08
CA MET A 368 0.25 11.80 4.74
C MET A 368 1.23 12.73 5.46
N ALA A 369 2.24 12.17 6.12
CA ALA A 369 3.25 12.89 6.89
C ALA A 369 4.18 13.71 5.97
N THR A 370 4.35 13.32 4.71
CA THR A 370 5.13 14.10 3.73
C THR A 370 4.45 15.43 3.41
N GLN A 371 3.10 15.46 3.31
CA GLN A 371 2.35 16.67 2.97
C GLN A 371 1.85 17.46 4.19
N ARG A 372 1.51 16.76 5.28
CA ARG A 372 0.95 17.32 6.52
C ARG A 372 1.61 16.69 7.78
N PRO A 373 2.88 17.03 8.09
CA PRO A 373 3.60 16.46 9.24
C PRO A 373 2.92 16.70 10.60
N TYR A 374 2.29 17.87 10.77
CA TYR A 374 1.65 18.34 12.01
C TYR A 374 0.55 17.40 12.56
N LEU A 375 -0.04 16.55 11.71
CA LEU A 375 -1.09 15.61 12.12
C LEU A 375 -0.59 14.53 13.09
N PHE A 376 0.69 14.16 12.99
CA PHE A 376 1.24 13.01 13.72
C PHE A 376 2.23 13.40 14.81
N GLU A 377 2.62 14.69 14.90
CA GLU A 377 3.53 15.23 15.90
C GLU A 377 3.10 14.92 17.35
N PRO A 378 1.82 15.09 17.77
CA PRO A 378 1.40 14.80 19.14
C PRO A 378 1.53 13.32 19.54
N HIS A 379 1.71 12.43 18.57
CA HIS A 379 1.65 10.99 18.76
C HIS A 379 2.97 10.28 18.43
N LEU A 380 4.08 11.02 18.40
CA LEU A 380 5.42 10.52 18.06
C LEU A 380 5.80 9.21 18.78
N GLN A 381 5.46 9.10 20.08
CA GLN A 381 5.79 7.92 20.90
C GLN A 381 5.22 6.60 20.36
N GLN A 382 4.10 6.65 19.61
CA GLN A 382 3.47 5.46 19.05
C GLN A 382 4.23 4.93 17.82
N PHE A 383 5.07 5.75 17.21
CA PHE A 383 5.95 5.36 16.09
C PHE A 383 7.28 4.78 16.55
N PHE A 384 7.57 4.73 17.86
CA PHE A 384 8.75 4.04 18.36
C PHE A 384 8.70 2.54 18.03
N VAL A 385 9.88 2.02 17.70
CA VAL A 385 10.06 0.66 17.22
C VAL A 385 10.08 -0.31 18.38
N ARG A 386 9.25 -1.35 18.33
CA ARG A 386 9.24 -2.43 19.32
C ARG A 386 10.12 -3.59 18.86
N SER A 387 10.65 -4.37 19.80
CA SER A 387 11.47 -5.56 19.50
C SER A 387 10.72 -6.64 18.71
N THR A 388 9.39 -6.71 18.87
CA THR A 388 8.50 -7.63 18.15
C THR A 388 8.23 -7.23 16.69
N ASP A 389 8.59 -6.00 16.30
CA ASP A 389 8.20 -5.45 15.01
C ASP A 389 9.03 -6.08 13.86
N PRO A 390 8.37 -6.58 12.79
CA PRO A 390 9.05 -7.03 11.58
C PRO A 390 9.83 -5.90 10.90
N ALA A 391 10.89 -6.26 10.15
CA ALA A 391 11.80 -5.30 9.53
C ALA A 391 11.08 -4.22 8.68
N PHE A 392 10.07 -4.60 7.90
CA PHE A 392 9.31 -3.66 7.06
C PHE A 392 8.50 -2.63 7.87
N ILE A 393 7.98 -2.99 9.05
CA ILE A 393 7.30 -2.05 9.96
C ILE A 393 8.33 -1.12 10.62
N ARG A 394 9.47 -1.65 11.05
CA ARG A 394 10.54 -0.85 11.66
C ARG A 394 11.02 0.25 10.72
N ASN A 395 11.24 -0.09 9.46
CA ASN A 395 11.71 0.85 8.44
C ASN A 395 10.70 1.98 8.20
N LEU A 396 9.41 1.67 8.08
CA LEU A 396 8.36 2.69 7.93
C LEU A 396 8.22 3.57 9.18
N LYS A 397 8.30 2.98 10.38
CA LYS A 397 8.26 3.72 11.64
C LYS A 397 9.41 4.72 11.74
N MET A 398 10.64 4.28 11.46
CA MET A 398 11.81 5.15 11.43
C MET A 398 11.69 6.24 10.36
N GLU A 399 11.14 5.92 9.19
CA GLU A 399 10.87 6.91 8.14
C GLU A 399 9.86 7.97 8.59
N ILE A 400 8.73 7.57 9.19
CA ILE A 400 7.73 8.51 9.72
C ILE A 400 8.34 9.39 10.82
N MET A 401 9.16 8.82 11.71
CA MET A 401 9.87 9.61 12.72
C MET A 401 10.75 10.70 12.10
N THR A 402 11.43 10.40 10.98
CA THR A 402 12.24 11.42 10.28
C THR A 402 11.40 12.49 9.58
N LEU A 403 10.19 12.17 9.13
CA LEU A 403 9.29 13.11 8.46
C LEU A 403 8.56 14.05 9.43
N VAL A 404 8.27 13.56 10.65
CA VAL A 404 7.55 14.30 11.70
C VAL A 404 8.53 15.07 12.62
N ALA A 405 9.82 15.01 12.34
CA ALA A 405 10.84 15.69 13.14
C ALA A 405 10.68 17.22 13.07
N THR A 406 10.51 17.85 14.23
CA THR A 406 10.45 19.31 14.44
C THR A 406 11.55 19.74 15.41
N GLU A 407 11.85 21.03 15.50
CA GLU A 407 12.88 21.56 16.41
C GLU A 407 12.63 21.20 17.88
N SER A 408 11.36 21.06 18.27
CA SER A 408 10.96 20.74 19.65
C SER A 408 11.18 19.26 20.00
N ASN A 409 11.00 18.34 19.04
CA ASN A 409 10.95 16.90 19.31
C ASN A 409 12.23 16.15 18.91
N ILE A 410 13.12 16.78 18.13
CA ILE A 410 14.29 16.15 17.53
C ILE A 410 15.24 15.52 18.56
N THR A 411 15.41 16.14 19.72
CA THR A 411 16.27 15.63 20.80
C THR A 411 15.79 14.28 21.33
N GLY A 412 14.48 14.10 21.47
CA GLY A 412 13.85 12.84 21.85
C GLY A 412 14.01 11.77 20.77
N ILE A 413 13.80 12.13 19.50
CA ILE A 413 13.98 11.23 18.36
C ILE A 413 15.43 10.75 18.25
N LEU A 414 16.40 11.66 18.35
CA LEU A 414 17.82 11.33 18.26
C LEU A 414 18.27 10.42 19.41
N ARG A 415 17.80 10.66 20.64
CA ARG A 415 18.10 9.78 21.78
C ARG A 415 17.60 8.35 21.52
N GLU A 416 16.40 8.21 20.99
CA GLU A 416 15.81 6.91 20.66
C GLU A 416 16.55 6.22 19.50
N LEU A 417 16.85 6.95 18.41
CA LEU A 417 17.62 6.43 17.29
C LEU A 417 19.03 5.99 17.72
N GLN A 418 19.68 6.71 18.64
CA GLN A 418 20.97 6.31 19.21
C GLN A 418 20.90 4.98 19.96
N GLU A 419 19.77 4.67 20.59
CA GLU A 419 19.57 3.37 21.23
C GLU A 419 19.38 2.26 20.17
N TYR A 420 18.69 2.55 19.06
CA TYR A 420 18.52 1.60 17.95
C TYR A 420 19.85 1.21 17.28
N VAL A 421 20.82 2.13 17.23
CA VAL A 421 22.16 1.86 16.70
C VAL A 421 22.91 0.80 17.52
N LYS A 422 22.65 0.69 18.83
CA LYS A 422 23.30 -0.30 19.71
C LYS A 422 22.73 -1.72 19.54
N SER A 423 21.67 -1.88 18.75
CA SER A 423 21.03 -3.18 18.56
C SER A 423 21.96 -4.21 17.91
N PRO A 424 21.80 -5.51 18.20
CA PRO A 424 22.62 -6.57 17.60
C PRO A 424 22.31 -6.80 16.11
N ASN A 425 21.15 -6.33 15.64
CA ASN A 425 20.72 -6.52 14.26
C ASN A 425 21.37 -5.44 13.36
N LYS A 426 22.32 -5.88 12.53
CA LYS A 426 23.09 -5.01 11.62
C LYS A 426 22.20 -4.20 10.67
N ASP A 427 21.16 -4.80 10.11
CA ASP A 427 20.26 -4.13 9.15
C ASP A 427 19.39 -3.08 9.84
N PHE A 428 19.00 -3.33 11.10
CA PHE A 428 18.26 -2.36 11.89
C PHE A 428 19.15 -1.19 12.32
N ALA A 429 20.37 -1.46 12.77
CA ALA A 429 21.35 -0.43 13.13
C ALA A 429 21.73 0.46 11.94
N THR A 430 21.95 -0.13 10.75
CA THR A 430 22.21 0.66 9.51
C THR A 430 21.02 1.53 9.12
N SER A 431 19.79 1.02 9.24
CA SER A 431 18.57 1.80 8.97
C SER A 431 18.38 2.96 9.96
N ALA A 432 18.73 2.76 11.24
CA ALA A 432 18.73 3.83 12.24
C ALA A 432 19.78 4.92 11.93
N ILE A 433 20.97 4.54 11.47
CA ILE A 433 22.03 5.49 11.04
C ILE A 433 21.56 6.33 9.86
N ARG A 434 20.90 5.71 8.87
CA ARG A 434 20.26 6.45 7.76
C ARG A 434 19.21 7.43 8.26
N ALA A 435 18.40 7.03 9.23
CA ALA A 435 17.40 7.91 9.84
C ALA A 435 18.05 9.12 10.54
N ILE A 436 19.12 8.91 11.31
CA ILE A 436 19.91 10.00 11.92
C ILE A 436 20.44 10.95 10.83
N GLY A 437 20.96 10.38 9.73
CA GLY A 437 21.42 11.17 8.58
C GLY A 437 20.32 12.06 7.99
N ARG A 438 19.12 11.52 7.78
CA ARG A 438 17.96 12.29 7.27
C ARG A 438 17.54 13.41 8.23
N CYS A 439 17.51 13.12 9.53
CA CYS A 439 17.24 14.13 10.56
C CYS A 439 18.25 15.27 10.53
N ALA A 440 19.54 14.96 10.39
CA ALA A 440 20.61 15.97 10.33
C ALA A 440 20.58 16.80 9.04
N ILE A 441 20.05 16.26 7.94
CA ILE A 441 19.82 17.02 6.69
C ILE A 441 18.63 17.95 6.84
N GLY A 442 17.53 17.46 7.43
CA GLY A 442 16.33 18.27 7.65
C GLY A 442 16.52 19.39 8.65
N MET A 443 17.40 19.21 9.65
CA MET A 443 17.66 20.19 10.70
C MET A 443 19.15 20.47 10.87
N PRO A 444 19.65 21.62 10.39
CA PRO A 444 21.07 21.90 10.44
C PRO A 444 21.61 22.10 11.87
N GLU A 445 20.85 22.67 12.81
CA GLU A 445 21.38 22.99 14.15
C GLU A 445 21.92 21.75 14.89
N MET A 446 21.27 20.60 14.72
CA MET A 446 21.65 19.34 15.39
C MET A 446 22.67 18.49 14.62
N ALA A 447 23.04 18.90 13.40
CA ALA A 447 23.87 18.07 12.53
C ALA A 447 25.30 17.90 13.05
N GLU A 448 25.87 18.87 13.78
CA GLU A 448 27.20 18.72 14.41
C GLU A 448 27.19 17.65 15.52
N SER A 449 26.14 17.66 16.35
CA SER A 449 25.94 16.62 17.38
C SER A 449 25.77 15.23 16.74
N CYS A 450 25.02 15.15 15.63
CA CYS A 450 24.87 13.92 14.87
C CYS A 450 26.20 13.45 14.25
N LEU A 451 26.99 14.34 13.66
CA LEU A 451 28.32 14.04 13.12
C LEU A 451 29.25 13.49 14.21
N ASN A 452 29.32 14.15 15.37
CA ASN A 452 30.12 13.68 16.51
C ASN A 452 29.65 12.29 17.01
N GLY A 453 28.34 12.02 16.98
CA GLY A 453 27.78 10.71 17.27
C GLY A 453 28.20 9.64 16.26
N LEU A 454 28.10 9.93 14.96
CA LEU A 454 28.47 9.04 13.87
C LEU A 454 29.98 8.75 13.85
N MET A 455 30.83 9.74 14.17
CA MET A 455 32.27 9.57 14.28
C MET A 455 32.67 8.54 15.35
N LYS A 456 31.93 8.45 16.46
CA LYS A 456 32.15 7.40 17.48
C LYS A 456 31.85 5.99 16.95
N LEU A 457 30.95 5.85 15.97
CA LEU A 457 30.57 4.56 15.39
C LEU A 457 31.60 3.99 14.41
N LEU A 458 32.56 4.80 13.95
CA LEU A 458 33.64 4.37 13.06
C LEU A 458 34.53 3.28 13.66
N TRP A 459 34.65 3.25 14.99
CA TRP A 459 35.46 2.29 15.73
C TRP A 459 34.66 1.06 16.20
N SER A 460 33.43 0.90 15.72
CA SER A 460 32.62 -0.27 16.02
C SER A 460 33.15 -1.51 15.27
N LYS A 461 32.96 -2.70 15.86
CA LYS A 461 33.36 -3.98 15.24
C LYS A 461 32.49 -4.40 14.06
N ASN A 462 31.42 -3.66 13.77
CA ASN A 462 30.42 -4.04 12.78
C ASN A 462 30.66 -3.30 11.46
N ASP A 463 31.28 -3.99 10.50
CA ASP A 463 31.61 -3.45 9.17
C ASP A 463 30.44 -2.74 8.46
N ALA A 464 29.22 -3.29 8.54
CA ALA A 464 28.03 -2.69 7.94
C ALA A 464 27.65 -1.33 8.57
N VAL A 465 27.78 -1.21 9.90
CA VAL A 465 27.51 0.03 10.65
C VAL A 465 28.55 1.09 10.32
N VAL A 466 29.83 0.69 10.25
CA VAL A 466 30.93 1.57 9.85
C VAL A 466 30.73 2.05 8.42
N ALA A 467 30.36 1.17 7.50
CA ALA A 467 30.14 1.52 6.11
C ALA A 467 29.03 2.55 5.94
N GLU A 468 27.88 2.31 6.56
CA GLU A 468 26.75 3.23 6.49
C GLU A 468 27.06 4.58 7.15
N SER A 469 27.73 4.56 8.32
CA SER A 469 28.14 5.77 9.01
C SER A 469 29.05 6.65 8.15
N VAL A 470 30.02 6.06 7.43
CA VAL A 470 30.90 6.80 6.52
C VAL A 470 30.14 7.42 5.35
N VAL A 471 29.16 6.70 4.78
CA VAL A 471 28.33 7.25 3.69
C VAL A 471 27.49 8.43 4.18
N VAL A 472 26.87 8.32 5.36
CA VAL A 472 26.09 9.41 5.96
C VAL A 472 26.98 10.60 6.33
N ILE A 473 28.15 10.36 6.93
CA ILE A 473 29.12 11.42 7.24
C ILE A 473 29.53 12.14 5.95
N LYS A 474 29.90 11.39 4.90
CA LYS A 474 30.22 11.98 3.59
C LYS A 474 29.11 12.91 3.10
N ARG A 475 27.86 12.48 3.18
CA ARG A 475 26.70 13.26 2.75
C ARG A 475 26.51 14.53 3.57
N LEU A 476 26.62 14.46 4.89
CA LEU A 476 26.52 15.61 5.78
C LEU A 476 27.65 16.61 5.57
N LEU A 477 28.88 16.13 5.34
CA LEU A 477 30.04 16.97 5.03
C LEU A 477 29.89 17.67 3.67
N GLN A 478 29.34 17.00 2.65
CA GLN A 478 29.07 17.61 1.35
C GLN A 478 28.08 18.78 1.44
N LEU A 479 27.11 18.73 2.35
CA LEU A 479 26.18 19.83 2.60
C LEU A 479 26.82 20.98 3.39
N ARG A 480 28.00 20.76 4.00
CA ARG A 480 28.71 21.73 4.85
C ARG A 480 30.17 21.84 4.46
N PRO A 481 30.50 22.64 3.45
CA PRO A 481 31.88 22.77 2.99
C PRO A 481 32.80 23.51 3.98
N GLN A 482 32.26 24.28 4.94
CA GLN A 482 33.04 25.08 5.89
C GLN A 482 33.48 24.25 7.12
N ASP A 483 34.75 24.36 7.52
CA ASP A 483 35.36 23.93 8.79
C ASP A 483 35.23 22.45 9.23
N ASN A 484 35.50 21.50 8.31
CA ASN A 484 35.48 20.05 8.62
C ASN A 484 36.83 19.33 8.55
N ALA A 485 37.95 20.07 8.52
CA ALA A 485 39.29 19.50 8.36
C ALA A 485 39.61 18.44 9.43
N ASP A 486 39.32 18.73 10.70
CA ASP A 486 39.61 17.82 11.82
C ASP A 486 38.83 16.50 11.73
N MET A 487 37.57 16.56 11.32
CA MET A 487 36.75 15.35 11.14
C MET A 487 37.27 14.47 10.00
N ILE A 488 37.72 15.10 8.90
CA ILE A 488 38.29 14.37 7.77
C ILE A 488 39.64 13.73 8.15
N ILE A 489 40.46 14.42 8.97
CA ILE A 489 41.70 13.84 9.51
C ILE A 489 41.40 12.61 10.38
N GLN A 490 40.35 12.65 11.20
CA GLN A 490 39.93 11.49 12.00
C GLN A 490 39.43 10.34 11.11
N LEU A 491 38.64 10.61 10.06
CA LEU A 491 38.23 9.60 9.07
C LEU A 491 39.43 8.96 8.35
N ALA A 492 40.41 9.79 7.97
CA ALA A 492 41.65 9.34 7.36
C ALA A 492 42.45 8.39 8.27
N LYS A 493 42.50 8.67 9.58
CA LYS A 493 43.13 7.78 10.56
C LYS A 493 42.40 6.45 10.69
N ALA A 494 41.07 6.44 10.56
CA ALA A 494 40.26 5.24 10.60
C ALA A 494 40.38 4.34 9.35
N LEU A 495 40.97 4.84 8.25
CA LEU A 495 41.08 4.11 6.97
C LEU A 495 41.80 2.74 7.11
N ASP A 496 42.76 2.62 8.03
CA ASP A 496 43.50 1.37 8.23
C ASP A 496 42.62 0.27 8.87
N HIS A 497 41.55 0.64 9.58
CA HIS A 497 40.62 -0.29 10.22
C HIS A 497 39.43 -0.67 9.32
N ILE A 498 39.10 0.15 8.31
CA ILE A 498 37.88 -0.01 7.51
C ILE A 498 38.16 -0.95 6.34
N THR A 499 37.50 -2.11 6.35
CA THR A 499 37.59 -3.14 5.30
C THR A 499 36.61 -2.89 4.14
N VAL A 500 35.45 -2.27 4.42
CA VAL A 500 34.34 -2.18 3.45
C VAL A 500 34.69 -1.26 2.27
N PRO A 501 34.66 -1.76 1.01
CA PRO A 501 35.10 -0.98 -0.15
C PRO A 501 34.37 0.34 -0.37
N MET A 502 33.05 0.37 -0.20
CA MET A 502 32.24 1.58 -0.43
C MET A 502 32.56 2.70 0.58
N ALA A 503 32.89 2.31 1.82
CA ALA A 503 33.34 3.23 2.86
C ALA A 503 34.73 3.78 2.57
N ARG A 504 35.68 2.90 2.20
CA ARG A 504 37.04 3.28 1.79
C ARG A 504 37.02 4.25 0.62
N ALA A 505 36.24 3.95 -0.42
CA ALA A 505 36.06 4.83 -1.57
C ALA A 505 35.50 6.20 -1.18
N SER A 506 34.57 6.24 -0.22
CA SER A 506 33.99 7.49 0.29
C SER A 506 35.01 8.33 1.05
N ILE A 507 35.90 7.71 1.83
CA ILE A 507 37.00 8.41 2.52
C ILE A 507 38.01 8.96 1.52
N PHE A 508 38.47 8.16 0.54
CA PHE A 508 39.38 8.64 -0.51
C PHE A 508 38.77 9.80 -1.30
N TRP A 509 37.47 9.73 -1.58
CA TRP A 509 36.74 10.81 -2.23
C TRP A 509 36.73 12.09 -1.38
N LEU A 510 36.44 11.97 -0.07
CA LEU A 510 36.42 13.12 0.86
C LEU A 510 37.79 13.78 0.96
N VAL A 511 38.84 12.99 1.19
CA VAL A 511 40.23 13.48 1.23
C VAL A 511 40.59 14.19 -0.08
N GLY A 512 40.14 13.65 -1.22
CA GLY A 512 40.41 14.27 -2.52
C GLY A 512 39.65 15.59 -2.73
N GLN A 513 38.41 15.70 -2.25
CA GLN A 513 37.62 16.93 -2.39
C GLN A 513 38.18 18.07 -1.52
N TYR A 514 38.53 17.76 -0.28
CA TYR A 514 39.09 18.73 0.67
C TYR A 514 40.62 18.71 0.72
N ALA A 515 41.27 18.29 -0.38
CA ALA A 515 42.72 18.18 -0.48
C ALA A 515 43.42 19.54 -0.25
N GLN A 516 42.77 20.65 -0.59
CA GLN A 516 43.26 22.02 -0.34
C GLN A 516 43.47 22.30 1.17
N ASN A 517 42.61 21.74 2.03
CA ASN A 517 42.66 21.97 3.47
C ASN A 517 43.56 20.93 4.19
N LEU A 518 44.09 19.95 3.46
CA LEU A 518 44.76 18.75 3.99
C LEU A 518 46.12 18.49 3.34
N GLU A 519 46.92 19.54 3.15
CA GLU A 519 48.20 19.51 2.41
C GLU A 519 49.18 18.43 2.92
N LYS A 520 49.21 18.16 4.23
CA LYS A 520 50.13 17.15 4.82
C LYS A 520 49.57 15.73 4.81
N VAL A 521 48.26 15.59 5.03
CA VAL A 521 47.64 14.28 5.28
C VAL A 521 47.29 13.56 3.97
N ALA A 522 46.89 14.30 2.94
CA ALA A 522 46.45 13.70 1.68
C ALA A 522 47.58 13.00 0.89
N PRO A 523 48.82 13.55 0.78
CA PRO A 523 49.96 12.83 0.21
C PRO A 523 50.29 11.51 0.91
N ASP A 524 50.20 11.49 2.24
CA ASP A 524 50.48 10.30 3.05
C ASP A 524 49.43 9.19 2.84
N ILE A 525 48.16 9.56 2.71
CA ILE A 525 47.09 8.64 2.38
C ILE A 525 47.29 8.07 0.97
N LEU A 526 47.66 8.90 -0.01
CA LEU A 526 47.96 8.42 -1.36
C LEU A 526 49.12 7.43 -1.35
N ARG A 527 50.14 7.66 -0.52
CA ARG A 527 51.28 6.74 -0.35
C ARG A 527 50.85 5.40 0.24
N LYS A 528 49.96 5.39 1.24
CA LYS A 528 49.36 4.15 1.77
C LYS A 528 48.53 3.43 0.70
N ALA A 529 47.69 4.17 -0.02
CA ALA A 529 46.84 3.64 -1.08
C ALA A 529 47.63 3.01 -2.23
N ALA A 530 48.77 3.60 -2.60
CA ALA A 530 49.66 3.06 -3.64
C ALA A 530 50.20 1.66 -3.29
N LYS A 531 50.41 1.36 -1.99
CA LYS A 531 50.87 0.04 -1.54
C LYS A 531 49.77 -1.01 -1.64
N THR A 532 48.53 -0.66 -1.32
CA THR A 532 47.40 -1.60 -1.31
C THR A 532 46.61 -1.63 -2.62
N PHE A 533 46.92 -0.77 -3.59
CA PHE A 533 46.15 -0.55 -4.82
C PHE A 533 45.73 -1.83 -5.56
N THR A 534 46.63 -2.81 -5.67
CA THR A 534 46.36 -4.08 -6.38
C THR A 534 45.34 -4.97 -5.66
N THR A 535 45.26 -4.87 -4.33
CA THR A 535 44.37 -5.66 -3.47
C THR A 535 42.99 -5.03 -3.25
N GLU A 536 42.84 -3.75 -3.56
CA GLU A 536 41.57 -3.03 -3.37
C GLU A 536 40.51 -3.43 -4.41
N ALA A 537 39.24 -3.12 -4.11
CA ALA A 537 38.15 -3.28 -5.06
C ALA A 537 38.09 -2.14 -6.10
N ASP A 538 37.42 -2.39 -7.22
CA ASP A 538 37.39 -1.47 -8.37
C ASP A 538 36.87 -0.06 -8.05
N VAL A 539 35.82 0.04 -7.24
CA VAL A 539 35.25 1.33 -6.81
C VAL A 539 36.27 2.17 -6.03
N VAL A 540 37.13 1.51 -5.23
CA VAL A 540 38.18 2.16 -4.45
C VAL A 540 39.33 2.60 -5.35
N LYS A 541 39.78 1.73 -6.25
CA LYS A 541 40.84 2.04 -7.24
C LYS A 541 40.51 3.29 -8.05
N LEU A 542 39.28 3.42 -8.54
CA LEU A 542 38.82 4.61 -9.26
C LEU A 542 38.95 5.88 -8.41
N GLN A 543 38.62 5.83 -7.12
CA GLN A 543 38.78 6.98 -6.22
C GLN A 543 40.23 7.28 -5.88
N ILE A 544 41.10 6.27 -5.77
CA ILE A 544 42.56 6.46 -5.57
C ILE A 544 43.17 7.20 -6.77
N ILE A 545 42.83 6.80 -8.00
CA ILE A 545 43.35 7.48 -9.20
C ILE A 545 42.82 8.93 -9.26
N ASN A 546 41.54 9.15 -8.94
CA ASN A 546 40.98 10.50 -8.85
C ASN A 546 41.67 11.35 -7.77
N LEU A 547 41.96 10.78 -6.59
CA LEU A 547 42.69 11.44 -5.52
C LEU A 547 44.08 11.87 -5.99
N GLY A 548 44.82 10.97 -6.64
CA GLY A 548 46.14 11.27 -7.19
C GLY A 548 46.11 12.40 -8.23
N GLY A 549 45.14 12.38 -9.15
CA GLY A 549 44.95 13.44 -10.14
C GLY A 549 44.61 14.79 -9.51
N LYS A 550 43.75 14.81 -8.49
CA LYS A 550 43.40 16.03 -7.74
C LYS A 550 44.58 16.60 -6.97
N LEU A 551 45.36 15.76 -6.29
CA LEU A 551 46.54 16.19 -5.54
C LEU A 551 47.61 16.79 -6.45
N LEU A 552 47.86 16.16 -7.60
CA LEU A 552 48.82 16.67 -8.56
C LEU A 552 48.36 17.97 -9.25
N SER A 553 47.05 18.16 -9.39
CA SER A 553 46.48 19.44 -9.84
C SER A 553 46.65 20.58 -8.83
N LEU A 554 46.78 20.27 -7.54
CA LEU A 554 46.99 21.26 -6.47
C LEU A 554 48.48 21.54 -6.25
N HIS A 555 49.30 20.48 -6.21
CA HIS A 555 50.75 20.52 -5.98
C HIS A 555 51.51 20.03 -7.22
N SER A 556 51.40 20.77 -8.34
CA SER A 556 52.03 20.38 -9.61
C SER A 556 53.55 20.40 -9.59
N THR A 557 54.17 21.03 -8.58
CA THR A 557 55.64 21.16 -8.46
C THR A 557 56.29 20.04 -7.65
N ASP A 558 55.51 19.17 -6.99
CA ASP A 558 56.05 18.15 -6.09
C ASP A 558 56.50 16.90 -6.85
N HIS A 559 57.81 16.77 -7.04
CA HIS A 559 58.43 15.64 -7.74
C HIS A 559 58.06 14.27 -7.13
N THR A 560 57.93 14.19 -5.81
CA THR A 560 57.58 12.95 -5.10
C THR A 560 56.14 12.50 -5.36
N LEU A 561 55.19 13.44 -5.40
CA LEU A 561 53.79 13.18 -5.74
C LEU A 561 53.64 12.73 -7.19
N ASN A 562 54.41 13.34 -8.10
CA ASN A 562 54.48 12.94 -9.49
C ASN A 562 54.93 11.49 -9.67
N LEU A 563 56.05 11.09 -9.04
CA LEU A 563 56.53 9.71 -9.08
C LEU A 563 55.52 8.73 -8.51
N LEU A 564 54.86 9.09 -7.40
CA LEU A 564 53.85 8.26 -6.75
C LEU A 564 52.61 8.07 -7.63
N PHE A 565 52.14 9.14 -8.28
CA PHE A 565 51.00 9.06 -9.19
C PHE A 565 51.33 8.28 -10.46
N GLN A 566 52.53 8.47 -11.03
CA GLN A 566 53.01 7.66 -12.16
C GLN A 566 53.07 6.18 -11.81
N TYR A 567 53.52 5.83 -10.59
CA TYR A 567 53.50 4.45 -10.11
C TYR A 567 52.08 3.87 -10.07
N ILE A 568 51.10 4.59 -9.50
CA ILE A 568 49.69 4.17 -9.47
C ILE A 568 49.13 3.99 -10.89
N LEU A 569 49.42 4.92 -11.81
CA LEU A 569 48.96 4.83 -13.20
C LEU A 569 49.57 3.63 -13.95
N ASN A 570 50.83 3.30 -13.66
CA ASN A 570 51.47 2.11 -14.23
C ASN A 570 50.85 0.82 -13.68
N LEU A 571 50.48 0.77 -12.41
CA LEU A 571 49.70 -0.35 -11.86
C LEU A 571 48.32 -0.44 -12.51
N ALA A 572 47.62 0.69 -12.65
CA ALA A 572 46.29 0.74 -13.26
C ALA A 572 46.29 0.31 -14.74
N ARG A 573 47.40 0.51 -15.48
CA ARG A 573 47.55 0.08 -16.88
C ARG A 573 47.33 -1.41 -17.07
N TYR A 574 47.74 -2.22 -16.10
CA TYR A 574 47.66 -3.68 -16.13
C TYR A 574 46.45 -4.23 -15.35
N ASP A 575 45.52 -3.36 -14.93
CA ASP A 575 44.31 -3.79 -14.23
C ASP A 575 43.34 -4.52 -15.19
N LEU A 576 42.57 -5.46 -14.64
CA LEU A 576 41.59 -6.25 -15.41
C LEU A 576 40.41 -5.38 -15.87
N ASN A 577 40.01 -4.41 -15.05
CA ASN A 577 38.85 -3.56 -15.35
C ASN A 577 39.20 -2.55 -16.45
N TYR A 578 38.34 -2.44 -17.48
CA TYR A 578 38.52 -1.51 -18.58
C TYR A 578 38.34 -0.05 -18.13
N ASP A 579 37.38 0.23 -17.25
CA ASP A 579 37.06 1.58 -16.78
C ASP A 579 38.23 2.20 -16.02
N ILE A 580 38.88 1.40 -15.16
CA ILE A 580 40.09 1.81 -14.43
C ILE A 580 41.23 2.17 -15.41
N ARG A 581 41.42 1.36 -16.46
CA ARG A 581 42.44 1.60 -17.49
C ARG A 581 42.14 2.85 -18.30
N ASP A 582 40.91 3.06 -18.72
CA ASP A 582 40.49 4.23 -19.49
C ASP A 582 40.60 5.50 -18.67
N ARG A 583 40.15 5.47 -17.41
CA ARG A 583 40.29 6.56 -16.46
C ARG A 583 41.76 6.91 -16.19
N ALA A 584 42.62 5.90 -16.05
CA ALA A 584 44.06 6.10 -15.90
C ALA A 584 44.70 6.73 -17.14
N ARG A 585 44.31 6.31 -18.35
CA ARG A 585 44.79 6.92 -19.60
C ARG A 585 44.34 8.38 -19.73
N LEU A 586 43.07 8.65 -19.41
CA LEU A 586 42.51 10.00 -19.42
C LEU A 586 43.28 10.93 -18.47
N LEU A 587 43.45 10.52 -17.21
CA LEU A 587 44.16 11.33 -16.22
C LEU A 587 45.66 11.45 -16.52
N ARG A 588 46.28 10.43 -17.12
CA ARG A 588 47.65 10.52 -17.62
C ARG A 588 47.78 11.56 -18.73
N GLY A 589 46.83 11.60 -19.66
CA GLY A 589 46.80 12.58 -20.75
C GLY A 589 46.57 14.01 -20.25
N LEU A 590 45.69 14.17 -19.25
CA LEU A 590 45.34 15.49 -18.72
C LEU A 590 46.41 16.09 -17.79
N VAL A 591 47.01 15.28 -16.91
CA VAL A 591 47.85 15.82 -15.83
C VAL A 591 49.35 15.73 -16.12
N LEU A 592 49.83 14.60 -16.68
CA LEU A 592 51.28 14.35 -16.85
C LEU A 592 51.86 14.88 -18.17
N ILE A 593 51.02 15.18 -19.18
CA ILE A 593 51.48 15.80 -20.44
C ILE A 593 51.86 17.28 -20.21
N SER A 594 51.32 17.91 -19.15
CA SER A 594 51.62 19.30 -18.80
C SER A 594 53.09 19.53 -18.44
N GLU A 595 53.80 18.52 -17.91
CA GLU A 595 55.20 18.68 -17.45
C GLU A 595 56.27 18.44 -18.53
N LYS A 596 55.94 17.68 -19.58
CA LYS A 596 56.93 17.33 -20.63
C LYS A 596 57.34 18.52 -21.51
N LYS A 597 56.66 19.67 -21.41
CA LYS A 597 57.00 20.87 -22.19
C LYS A 597 58.14 21.71 -21.61
N GLU A 598 58.59 21.49 -20.36
CA GLU A 598 59.65 22.33 -19.76
C GLU A 598 61.06 21.71 -19.78
N THR A 599 61.25 20.42 -20.08
CA THR A 599 62.56 19.76 -19.87
C THR A 599 63.28 19.18 -21.09
N ASN A 600 62.83 19.43 -22.33
CA ASN A 600 63.60 19.02 -23.52
C ASN A 600 63.63 20.13 -24.59
N ILE A 601 64.49 21.11 -24.37
CA ILE A 601 65.19 21.78 -25.46
C ILE A 601 66.55 21.06 -25.55
N ASP A 602 66.89 20.61 -26.75
CA ASP A 602 68.16 19.96 -27.15
C ASP A 602 68.21 18.42 -27.07
N ASN A 603 67.67 17.74 -28.10
CA ASN A 603 68.50 17.01 -29.07
C ASN A 603 67.67 16.19 -30.09
N MET A 604 67.76 16.64 -31.36
CA MET A 604 67.84 15.89 -32.63
C MET A 604 66.91 14.69 -32.91
N GLY A 605 66.06 14.83 -33.93
CA GLY A 605 65.77 13.73 -34.89
C GLY A 605 64.29 13.43 -35.22
N VAL A 606 63.78 14.07 -36.28
CA VAL A 606 62.79 13.53 -37.26
C VAL A 606 61.54 12.80 -36.72
N GLU A 607 60.80 13.43 -35.79
CA GLU A 607 59.34 13.19 -35.60
C GLU A 607 58.58 14.54 -35.51
N GLY A 608 59.16 15.60 -36.08
CA GLY A 608 58.69 16.98 -35.95
C GLY A 608 57.51 17.40 -36.84
N MET A 609 56.73 16.48 -37.40
CA MET A 609 55.64 16.83 -38.33
C MET A 609 54.23 16.45 -37.85
N LEU A 610 54.10 15.72 -36.74
CA LEU A 610 52.82 15.47 -36.05
C LEU A 610 52.66 16.32 -34.78
N SER A 611 53.69 17.06 -34.38
CA SER A 611 53.71 17.88 -33.16
C SER A 611 53.29 19.34 -33.35
N LYS A 612 52.94 19.76 -34.58
CA LYS A 612 52.59 21.17 -34.88
C LYS A 612 51.12 21.55 -34.65
N GLU A 613 50.21 20.59 -34.41
CA GLU A 613 48.80 20.88 -34.07
C GLU A 613 48.51 20.91 -32.55
N LEU A 614 49.52 20.70 -31.69
CA LEU A 614 49.37 20.62 -30.22
C LEU A 614 49.88 21.90 -29.50
N ASN A 615 49.80 23.05 -30.19
CA ASN A 615 50.21 24.37 -29.71
C ASN A 615 49.07 25.21 -29.11
N GLU A 616 47.88 24.65 -28.93
CA GLU A 616 46.97 25.15 -27.91
C GLU A 616 47.38 24.51 -26.59
N SER A 617 47.80 25.31 -25.61
CA SER A 617 47.64 24.92 -24.22
C SER A 617 46.16 24.59 -24.07
N SER A 618 45.84 23.29 -24.08
CA SER A 618 44.44 22.87 -24.20
C SER A 618 43.64 23.62 -23.13
N ILE A 619 42.51 24.21 -23.52
CA ILE A 619 41.61 24.92 -22.59
C ILE A 619 41.32 24.05 -21.34
N LEU A 620 41.41 22.73 -21.51
CA LEU A 620 41.32 21.68 -20.50
C LEU A 620 42.46 21.69 -19.46
N THR A 621 43.73 21.93 -19.85
CA THR A 621 44.85 22.04 -18.90
C THR A 621 44.76 23.34 -18.09
N ASN A 622 44.31 24.43 -18.70
CA ASN A 622 44.13 25.71 -18.00
C ASN A 622 42.98 25.66 -16.99
N ASN A 623 41.93 24.88 -17.27
CA ASN A 623 40.79 24.66 -16.38
C ASN A 623 40.88 23.37 -15.56
N LEU A 624 42.04 22.72 -15.48
CA LEU A 624 42.22 21.40 -14.85
C LEU A 624 41.76 21.40 -13.38
N LYS A 625 42.10 22.44 -12.62
CA LYS A 625 41.67 22.64 -11.23
C LYS A 625 40.14 22.70 -11.12
N GLN A 626 39.48 23.43 -12.03
CA GLN A 626 38.02 23.56 -12.05
C GLN A 626 37.32 22.26 -12.50
N ILE A 627 37.91 21.52 -13.44
CA ILE A 627 37.37 20.25 -13.95
C ILE A 627 37.43 19.15 -12.89
N LEU A 628 38.55 19.03 -12.17
CA LEU A 628 38.76 17.95 -11.20
C LEU A 628 38.14 18.25 -9.82
N LEU A 629 38.09 19.52 -9.41
CA LEU A 629 37.52 19.95 -8.12
C LEU A 629 36.09 20.49 -8.24
N CYS A 630 35.43 20.27 -9.38
CA CYS A 630 34.05 20.67 -9.59
C CYS A 630 33.16 20.25 -8.41
N GLU A 631 32.30 21.18 -7.97
CA GLU A 631 31.29 20.91 -6.95
C GLU A 631 30.38 19.80 -7.46
N LYS A 632 30.35 18.69 -6.72
CA LYS A 632 29.47 17.58 -7.05
C LYS A 632 28.18 17.77 -6.30
N GLU A 633 27.07 17.61 -7.02
CA GLU A 633 25.74 17.59 -6.39
C GLU A 633 25.73 16.58 -5.24
N ALA A 634 25.20 17.02 -4.10
CA ALA A 634 25.06 16.15 -2.95
C ALA A 634 24.12 15.00 -3.31
N PRO A 635 24.46 13.74 -2.99
CA PRO A 635 23.56 12.62 -3.23
C PRO A 635 22.28 12.82 -2.43
N SER A 636 21.17 13.07 -3.12
CA SER A 636 19.84 13.02 -2.53
C SER A 636 19.43 11.54 -2.44
N GLU A 637 19.51 10.94 -1.24
CA GLU A 637 18.65 9.79 -1.01
C GLU A 637 17.23 10.30 -0.90
N GLU A 638 16.46 10.01 -1.93
CA GLU A 638 15.01 10.06 -1.88
C GLU A 638 14.52 9.12 -0.77
N SER A 639 13.53 9.56 0.02
CA SER A 639 12.90 8.64 0.96
C SER A 639 12.28 7.46 0.19
N PRO A 640 12.23 6.25 0.76
CA PRO A 640 11.60 5.09 0.11
C PRO A 640 10.14 5.34 -0.30
N SER A 641 9.49 6.33 0.33
CA SER A 641 8.13 6.77 0.02
C SER A 641 8.03 7.82 -1.10
N VAL A 642 9.14 8.32 -1.66
CA VAL A 642 9.10 9.25 -2.80
C VAL A 642 8.36 8.59 -3.98
N GLY A 643 7.43 9.34 -4.57
CA GLY A 643 6.56 8.88 -5.65
C GLY A 643 5.19 8.35 -5.20
N ARG A 644 5.01 8.03 -3.91
CA ARG A 644 3.72 7.55 -3.38
C ARG A 644 2.63 8.61 -3.38
N ASP A 645 3.00 9.89 -3.31
CA ASP A 645 2.10 11.05 -3.34
C ASP A 645 1.21 11.10 -4.59
N ARG A 646 1.62 10.46 -5.69
CA ARG A 646 0.85 10.38 -6.94
C ARG A 646 -0.39 9.52 -6.80
N PHE A 647 -0.41 8.63 -5.81
CA PHE A 647 -1.48 7.68 -5.59
C PHE A 647 -2.39 8.14 -4.45
N THR A 648 -3.67 7.86 -4.61
CA THR A 648 -4.68 8.17 -3.61
C THR A 648 -4.49 7.31 -2.37
N ILE A 649 -4.73 7.89 -1.21
CA ILE A 649 -4.66 7.19 0.07
C ILE A 649 -5.60 5.98 0.09
N GLY A 650 -5.12 4.90 0.71
CA GLY A 650 -5.85 3.63 0.83
C GLY A 650 -5.89 2.79 -0.45
N SER A 651 -5.20 3.20 -1.52
CA SER A 651 -5.10 2.41 -2.74
C SER A 651 -3.97 1.37 -2.67
N MET A 652 -4.16 0.24 -3.37
CA MET A 652 -3.11 -0.76 -3.54
C MET A 652 -1.89 -0.19 -4.26
N SER A 653 -2.12 0.71 -5.23
CA SER A 653 -1.05 1.37 -5.98
C SER A 653 -0.11 2.19 -5.09
N LEU A 654 -0.64 2.82 -4.04
CA LEU A 654 0.17 3.55 -3.05
C LEU A 654 1.08 2.60 -2.26
N VAL A 655 0.52 1.50 -1.75
CA VAL A 655 1.28 0.54 -0.93
C VAL A 655 2.40 -0.12 -1.73
N LEU A 656 2.16 -0.39 -3.02
CA LEU A 656 3.13 -1.03 -3.91
C LEU A 656 4.02 -0.05 -4.67
N ASN A 657 3.74 1.27 -4.59
CA ASN A 657 4.43 2.33 -5.33
C ASN A 657 4.47 2.10 -6.86
N TYR A 658 3.40 1.51 -7.43
CA TYR A 658 3.22 1.36 -8.87
C TYR A 658 1.74 1.36 -9.24
N SER A 659 1.40 1.78 -10.47
CA SER A 659 0.01 1.78 -10.93
C SER A 659 -0.47 0.36 -11.24
N VAL A 660 -1.35 -0.18 -10.38
CA VAL A 660 -1.99 -1.48 -10.58
C VAL A 660 -3.10 -1.36 -11.64
N PRO A 661 -3.31 -2.36 -12.52
CA PRO A 661 -4.45 -2.38 -13.44
C PRO A 661 -5.79 -2.15 -12.73
N GLY A 662 -6.60 -1.22 -13.23
CA GLY A 662 -7.87 -0.81 -12.62
C GLY A 662 -7.75 0.38 -11.65
N TYR A 663 -6.54 0.90 -11.40
CA TYR A 663 -6.38 2.14 -10.64
C TYR A 663 -6.93 3.34 -11.41
N LYS A 664 -7.81 4.11 -10.77
CA LYS A 664 -8.31 5.39 -11.27
C LYS A 664 -7.88 6.49 -10.29
N SER A 665 -7.19 7.51 -10.80
CA SER A 665 -6.85 8.70 -10.01
C SER A 665 -8.11 9.46 -9.61
N LEU A 666 -8.02 10.25 -8.54
CA LEU A 666 -9.12 11.16 -8.22
C LEU A 666 -9.21 12.25 -9.30
N PRO A 667 -10.43 12.62 -9.73
CA PRO A 667 -10.64 13.78 -10.59
C PRO A 667 -10.16 15.08 -9.93
N ASP A 668 -9.74 16.03 -10.75
CA ASP A 668 -9.44 17.39 -10.32
C ASP A 668 -10.72 18.12 -9.90
N TRP A 669 -10.56 19.12 -9.05
CA TRP A 669 -11.68 19.92 -8.55
C TRP A 669 -12.32 20.73 -9.68
N PRO A 670 -13.66 20.82 -9.75
CA PRO A 670 -14.34 21.69 -10.70
C PRO A 670 -14.06 23.17 -10.38
N THR A 671 -14.03 24.00 -11.42
CA THR A 671 -13.95 25.47 -11.33
C THR A 671 -15.32 26.11 -11.04
N GLU A 672 -16.40 25.50 -11.54
CA GLU A 672 -17.78 25.97 -11.33
C GLU A 672 -18.62 24.88 -10.66
N LYS A 673 -19.43 25.29 -9.67
CA LYS A 673 -20.30 24.39 -8.92
C LYS A 673 -21.61 24.18 -9.69
N PRO A 674 -22.04 22.95 -9.99
CA PRO A 674 -23.39 22.68 -10.47
C PRO A 674 -24.44 23.00 -9.40
N ASP A 675 -25.62 23.46 -9.85
CA ASP A 675 -26.68 23.96 -8.97
C ASP A 675 -27.07 22.94 -7.88
N GLY A 676 -27.29 23.44 -6.65
CA GLY A 676 -27.66 22.61 -5.51
C GLY A 676 -29.04 21.95 -5.64
N SER A 677 -29.92 22.52 -6.48
CA SER A 677 -31.26 22.02 -6.79
C SER A 677 -31.25 20.62 -7.42
N VAL A 678 -30.16 20.23 -8.10
CA VAL A 678 -30.01 18.89 -8.72
C VAL A 678 -29.96 17.77 -7.65
N ARG A 679 -29.68 18.11 -6.38
CA ARG A 679 -29.65 17.18 -5.24
C ARG A 679 -30.94 17.17 -4.43
N GLU A 680 -31.95 17.93 -4.84
CA GLU A 680 -33.28 17.89 -4.23
C GLU A 680 -34.10 16.75 -4.83
N ASN A 681 -34.52 15.80 -3.98
CA ASN A 681 -35.50 14.81 -4.37
C ASN A 681 -36.90 15.33 -4.01
N LEU A 682 -37.80 15.38 -4.99
CA LEU A 682 -39.21 15.72 -4.77
C LEU A 682 -39.94 14.71 -3.87
N ASP A 683 -39.39 13.50 -3.72
CA ASP A 683 -39.96 12.39 -2.93
C ASP A 683 -39.40 12.28 -1.50
N ASP A 684 -38.66 13.27 -1.00
CA ASP A 684 -38.05 13.26 0.35
C ASP A 684 -39.09 13.49 1.49
N THR A 685 -40.28 12.89 1.38
CA THR A 685 -41.16 12.54 2.51
C THR A 685 -40.60 11.35 3.28
N TRP A 686 -39.34 11.43 3.72
CA TRP A 686 -38.86 10.58 4.79
C TRP A 686 -39.45 11.12 6.10
N ASN A 687 -40.39 10.36 6.67
CA ASN A 687 -41.09 10.61 7.92
C ASN A 687 -40.27 11.43 8.95
N ARG A 688 -40.54 12.74 9.03
CA ARG A 688 -40.05 13.61 10.12
C ARG A 688 -40.58 13.22 11.51
N ASN A 689 -41.50 12.24 11.60
CA ASN A 689 -42.28 11.94 12.81
C ASN A 689 -42.22 10.48 13.31
N GLN A 690 -41.12 9.76 13.11
CA GLN A 690 -40.87 8.54 13.91
C GLN A 690 -39.50 8.62 14.60
N TYR A 691 -39.47 9.39 15.69
CA TYR A 691 -38.44 9.26 16.70
C TYR A 691 -38.68 7.95 17.46
N ILE A 692 -37.91 6.92 17.14
CA ILE A 692 -37.71 5.77 18.03
C ILE A 692 -36.78 6.26 19.13
N LYS A 693 -37.30 6.31 20.37
CA LYS A 693 -36.53 6.59 21.59
C LYS A 693 -35.53 5.44 21.80
N GLY A 694 -34.32 5.61 21.27
CA GLY A 694 -33.17 4.75 21.55
C GLY A 694 -32.58 5.07 22.92
N PHE A 695 -32.35 4.02 23.69
CA PHE A 695 -31.78 4.02 25.04
C PHE A 695 -30.37 4.66 25.05
N GLY A 696 -30.14 5.66 25.91
CA GLY A 696 -28.81 6.17 26.29
C GLY A 696 -28.17 7.18 25.34
N SER A 697 -28.53 8.46 25.44
CA SER A 697 -27.74 9.56 24.86
C SER A 697 -27.88 10.89 25.61
N ASP A 698 -27.67 10.89 26.93
CA ASP A 698 -27.42 12.14 27.68
C ASP A 698 -25.92 12.35 27.82
N SER A 699 -25.30 12.91 26.79
CA SER A 699 -24.01 13.61 26.83
C SER A 699 -23.69 14.06 25.41
N PHE A 700 -24.17 15.22 24.99
CA PHE A 700 -23.56 16.15 24.02
C PHE A 700 -24.61 17.20 23.69
N GLY A 701 -24.47 18.38 24.31
CA GLY A 701 -25.35 19.53 24.08
C GLY A 701 -25.36 19.93 22.61
N ARG A 702 -26.55 19.97 22.01
CA ARG A 702 -26.74 20.54 20.67
C ARG A 702 -27.15 21.99 20.79
N TYR A 703 -26.33 22.84 20.17
CA TYR A 703 -26.63 24.23 19.86
C TYR A 703 -27.77 24.28 18.82
N ILE A 704 -28.80 25.09 19.07
CA ILE A 704 -29.91 25.35 18.15
C ILE A 704 -29.65 26.71 17.49
N PRO A 705 -29.55 26.84 16.16
CA PRO A 705 -29.45 28.15 15.52
C PRO A 705 -30.81 28.87 15.53
N PRO A 706 -30.84 30.20 15.63
CA PRO A 706 -32.07 30.95 15.83
C PRO A 706 -32.89 31.03 14.53
N SER A 707 -34.15 30.60 14.60
CA SER A 707 -35.17 30.90 13.59
C SER A 707 -35.76 32.28 13.85
N THR A 708 -35.75 33.13 12.83
CA THR A 708 -36.37 34.45 12.78
C THR A 708 -37.87 34.43 13.07
N TYR A 709 -38.26 35.34 13.98
CA TYR A 709 -39.57 35.96 14.26
C TYR A 709 -40.82 35.07 14.37
N ASP A 710 -41.33 34.91 15.61
CA ASP A 710 -42.59 35.58 15.98
C ASP A 710 -42.78 35.69 17.51
N ASN A 711 -43.21 36.87 17.95
CA ASN A 711 -43.38 37.28 19.35
C ASN A 711 -44.67 36.72 19.96
N LYS A 712 -44.58 36.13 21.17
CA LYS A 712 -45.54 36.34 22.29
C LYS A 712 -45.03 35.66 23.57
N PRO A 713 -45.03 36.34 24.74
CA PRO A 713 -44.50 35.79 25.98
C PRO A 713 -45.62 35.11 26.78
N VAL A 714 -45.38 33.88 27.26
CA VAL A 714 -46.16 33.30 28.37
C VAL A 714 -45.18 32.68 29.36
N THR A 715 -45.20 33.26 30.55
CA THR A 715 -44.47 32.94 31.77
C THR A 715 -44.58 31.47 32.18
N LYS A 716 -43.45 30.83 32.52
CA LYS A 716 -43.40 29.62 33.36
C LYS A 716 -42.70 29.95 34.68
N GLN A 717 -43.44 29.84 35.78
CA GLN A 717 -42.89 29.63 37.11
C GLN A 717 -42.46 28.16 37.24
N TYR A 718 -41.28 27.97 37.80
CA TYR A 718 -40.76 26.68 38.25
C TYR A 718 -41.59 26.15 39.42
N ASN A 719 -41.79 24.84 39.45
CA ASN A 719 -41.89 24.09 40.70
C ASN A 719 -41.41 22.65 40.44
N ASP A 720 -40.30 22.31 41.07
CA ASP A 720 -39.82 20.95 41.26
C ASP A 720 -40.65 20.26 42.34
N SER A 721 -41.08 19.03 42.08
CA SER A 721 -41.40 18.08 43.13
C SER A 721 -41.14 16.67 42.60
N TYR A 722 -40.11 16.05 43.17
CA TYR A 722 -39.83 14.63 43.12
C TYR A 722 -41.04 13.86 43.66
N ASP A 723 -41.46 12.80 42.97
CA ASP A 723 -42.04 11.66 43.65
C ASP A 723 -41.71 10.35 42.93
N SER A 724 -41.22 9.41 43.74
CA SER A 724 -40.83 8.05 43.38
C SER A 724 -42.02 7.15 43.64
N GLU A 725 -42.56 6.47 42.62
CA GLU A 725 -43.31 5.23 42.85
C GLU A 725 -42.90 4.14 41.86
N HIS A 726 -42.35 3.09 42.46
CA HIS A 726 -42.15 1.78 41.87
C HIS A 726 -43.50 1.12 41.58
N PHE A 727 -43.70 0.69 40.33
CA PHE A 727 -44.70 -0.33 40.00
C PHE A 727 -43.98 -1.51 39.34
N TYR A 728 -43.89 -2.61 40.08
CA TYR A 728 -43.48 -3.92 39.57
C TYR A 728 -44.65 -4.51 38.79
N ASP A 729 -44.41 -4.96 37.56
CA ASP A 729 -45.16 -6.09 37.03
C ASP A 729 -44.26 -7.00 36.19
N SER A 730 -44.37 -8.29 36.52
CA SER A 730 -43.64 -9.43 35.97
C SER A 730 -43.98 -9.70 34.52
N TYR A 731 -43.08 -10.32 33.74
CA TYR A 731 -43.35 -11.58 33.05
C TYR A 731 -42.03 -12.24 32.63
N GLU A 732 -41.86 -13.49 33.04
CA GLU A 732 -40.72 -14.38 32.81
C GLU A 732 -40.55 -14.72 31.33
N SER A 733 -39.30 -14.63 30.85
CA SER A 733 -38.88 -15.12 29.54
C SER A 733 -38.35 -16.54 29.67
N SER A 734 -38.98 -17.47 28.94
CA SER A 734 -38.52 -18.83 28.73
C SER A 734 -37.31 -18.82 27.78
N ASP A 735 -36.13 -19.14 28.31
CA ASP A 735 -34.95 -19.48 27.54
C ASP A 735 -35.11 -20.89 26.96
N ASP A 736 -35.12 -21.02 25.62
CA ASP A 736 -34.54 -22.17 24.94
C ASP A 736 -34.35 -21.91 23.44
N ASN A 737 -33.21 -22.37 22.90
CA ASN A 737 -32.79 -22.42 21.50
C ASN A 737 -32.17 -21.18 20.84
N ARG A 738 -30.88 -20.92 21.15
CA ARG A 738 -29.93 -20.28 20.22
C ARG A 738 -28.61 -21.04 20.18
N ASN A 739 -28.50 -22.02 19.28
CA ASN A 739 -27.21 -22.69 19.00
C ASN A 739 -27.11 -23.22 17.56
N HIS A 740 -27.58 -22.47 16.54
CA HIS A 740 -27.51 -22.96 15.15
C HIS A 740 -26.92 -22.05 14.06
N ASP A 741 -26.44 -20.84 14.37
CA ASP A 741 -26.06 -19.87 13.32
C ASP A 741 -24.56 -19.62 13.05
N GLU A 742 -23.61 -20.25 13.77
CA GLU A 742 -22.19 -19.99 13.51
C GLU A 742 -21.56 -20.80 12.37
N LYS A 743 -22.22 -21.84 11.86
CA LYS A 743 -21.64 -22.72 10.81
C LYS A 743 -21.90 -22.25 9.37
N THR A 744 -22.84 -21.33 9.15
CA THR A 744 -23.22 -20.85 7.81
C THR A 744 -22.26 -19.78 7.27
N GLY A 745 -21.57 -19.04 8.14
CA GLY A 745 -20.60 -18.00 7.76
C GLY A 745 -19.27 -18.52 7.19
N LYS A 746 -18.85 -19.75 7.51
CA LYS A 746 -17.59 -20.32 6.98
C LYS A 746 -17.68 -20.80 5.53
N LEU A 747 -18.88 -21.12 5.04
CA LEU A 747 -19.09 -21.57 3.66
C LEU A 747 -19.20 -20.42 2.64
N SER A 748 -19.56 -19.20 3.09
CA SER A 748 -19.60 -18.03 2.20
C SER A 748 -18.20 -17.50 1.86
N LEU A 749 -17.24 -17.61 2.79
CA LEU A 749 -15.82 -17.25 2.59
C LEU A 749 -15.11 -18.16 1.59
N LEU A 750 -15.43 -19.46 1.59
CA LEU A 750 -14.95 -20.41 0.57
C LEU A 750 -15.51 -20.11 -0.83
N PHE A 751 -16.69 -19.49 -0.90
CA PHE A 751 -17.37 -19.13 -2.15
C PHE A 751 -16.67 -18.00 -2.93
N ILE A 752 -15.95 -17.11 -2.24
CA ILE A 752 -15.21 -16.00 -2.87
C ILE A 752 -13.81 -16.46 -3.32
N PHE A 753 -13.17 -17.35 -2.56
CA PHE A 753 -11.83 -17.85 -2.88
C PHE A 753 -11.79 -18.73 -4.15
N PHE A 754 -12.90 -19.43 -4.46
CA PHE A 754 -12.96 -20.34 -5.62
C PHE A 754 -13.19 -19.65 -6.96
N ILE A 755 -13.76 -18.43 -6.98
CA ILE A 755 -14.09 -17.71 -8.23
C ILE A 755 -12.87 -16.95 -8.80
N TYR A 756 -11.85 -16.65 -7.99
CA TYR A 756 -10.73 -15.78 -8.40
C TYR A 756 -9.42 -16.48 -8.81
N ARG A 757 -9.36 -17.81 -8.90
CA ARG A 757 -8.14 -18.52 -9.34
C ARG A 757 -8.20 -18.97 -10.80
N LYS A 758 -8.14 -17.99 -11.71
CA LYS A 758 -7.71 -18.18 -13.10
C LYS A 758 -6.96 -16.91 -13.55
N VAL A 759 -5.73 -16.75 -13.08
CA VAL A 759 -4.75 -15.87 -13.75
C VAL A 759 -4.40 -16.57 -15.07
N PRO A 760 -4.56 -15.93 -16.24
CA PRO A 760 -4.12 -16.52 -17.48
C PRO A 760 -2.59 -16.57 -17.48
N ASN A 761 -2.00 -17.78 -17.59
CA ASN A 761 -0.60 -17.97 -17.93
C ASN A 761 -0.34 -17.36 -19.33
N LYS A 762 -0.02 -16.07 -19.40
CA LYS A 762 0.68 -15.52 -20.56
C LYS A 762 2.12 -16.04 -20.50
N GLN A 763 2.53 -16.71 -21.56
CA GLN A 763 3.91 -17.13 -21.79
C GLN A 763 4.89 -15.95 -21.59
N PRO A 764 6.11 -16.18 -21.08
CA PRO A 764 7.12 -15.13 -21.04
C PRO A 764 7.56 -14.75 -22.46
N PRO A 765 7.75 -13.46 -22.77
CA PRO A 765 8.31 -13.05 -24.05
C PRO A 765 9.76 -13.54 -24.16
N LYS A 766 10.07 -14.19 -25.29
CA LYS A 766 11.43 -14.58 -25.67
C LYS A 766 12.31 -13.34 -25.74
N ILE A 767 13.38 -13.36 -24.95
CA ILE A 767 14.50 -12.42 -25.00
C ILE A 767 15.10 -12.46 -26.42
N ARG A 768 14.98 -11.35 -27.17
CA ARG A 768 15.82 -11.10 -28.35
C ARG A 768 17.17 -10.58 -27.87
N LYS A 769 18.23 -11.27 -28.26
CA LYS A 769 19.63 -10.81 -28.11
C LYS A 769 19.84 -9.48 -28.84
N PRO A 770 20.70 -8.58 -28.34
CA PRO A 770 21.10 -7.40 -29.08
C PRO A 770 22.07 -7.81 -30.20
N TYR A 771 21.81 -7.31 -31.41
CA TYR A 771 22.80 -7.21 -32.47
C TYR A 771 23.20 -5.74 -32.56
N ILE A 772 24.52 -5.54 -32.47
CA ILE A 772 25.33 -4.33 -32.74
C ILE A 772 25.27 -3.25 -31.65
#